data_AF-A0A2V2RQB3-F1
#
_entry.id   AF-A0A2V2RQB3-F1
#
_cell.length_a   1.000
_cell.length_b   1.000
_cell.length_c   1.000
_cell.angle_alpha   90.00
_cell.angle_beta   90.00
_cell.angle_gamma   90.00
#
_symmetry.space_group_name_H-M   'P 1'
#
loop_
_entity.id
_entity.type
_entity.pdbx_description
1 polymer ?
#
loop_
_entity_poly.entity_id
_entity_poly.type
_entity_poly.pdbx_seq_one_letter_code
_entity_poly.pdbx_strand_id
1 'polypeptide(L)'
;MKKIWAFCILILVFSIGKAQNSDYPTLKSAAEKYYAEGSYSRAYELYQKAASLSLPENEKRWVQFRLADTLWRSESATQTADTTKLEQAEQQLNVLVRDIQRDEDKDRVWAEVQESLGDYYWTSRNRNWGSGWTYYQQALDWWAGSADLDLARGRYLKIIWKASKPAWAEPFYYYGYYGNWVPLEVLENAAKIAKTPEEKAHAHYLIAVTLSMQYGDVRSKERVPEEFEAALKAGKTDWYDDALFRYAQFYSGYGRLLRMANGQYRQQPDYKKALELYQRLVSEFPKGSTRYYDQATQAIREITSPVLSLSISNIFLPDSEISFYVNWRNVNQIAFTLYRVNLNSAVQFTGSNDGSNNWVDHISLTSAESLKSWTKETKDMGDHAPGQDMISLDEKLSTGAYLIEAKTGNLSARDVILVSDASLILKTSGKQALAFFCDARNGSPISGASISLWEHLQQTDGKWNWHHVSQNTGQDGLTLFDLQKEANYGRDLFVSGSVDNRQAFSTGNSYYYYEQPESWRIYAYTDRPAYRPGDTMQWKFTARTYQNGSYSTPSNTVVEYEILDPRNSKVKEGKQKLNQFGSAWDSLDLTSEMPLGEYRVTFYDENRTRTIGGAVLFRLEEYKLPEFEVTIQTPEENGRKKAFVLGEPVEVNIQSDYYFGGAVANASVEVLVYQNPYYQWWFPEHEYPWFYEDINRQRYGYYGGTGPIIKRETLKTDETGKAKLTFDTPKDAGQDYEYRIEARVTDASRREITASDTVRVTRQRYYVYPTSDHCLYRPQDKVTVNFKSIDANRQPVQAEGTVKITRDYWYEIWLDPKGKEVKGEELAKMQEKVFPPAGEETEWKLKFRGYQHDELLTRSVKTDINGEAALNFTPERDGYYRIAWSSEDKL
;
A
#
# COMPACT_ATOMS: atom_id res chain seq x y z
N MET A 1 89.74 27.69 -54.67
CA MET A 1 89.99 28.27 -53.33
C MET A 1 89.30 29.63 -53.24
N LYS A 2 88.35 29.81 -52.30
CA LYS A 2 87.69 31.08 -51.90
C LYS A 2 86.81 31.74 -52.99
N LYS A 3 85.61 32.28 -52.75
CA LYS A 3 84.79 32.53 -51.55
C LYS A 3 83.32 32.73 -52.03
N ILE A 4 82.38 32.37 -51.18
CA ILE A 4 80.93 32.30 -51.41
C ILE A 4 80.22 33.55 -50.87
N TRP A 5 79.34 34.12 -51.74
CA TRP A 5 78.00 34.70 -51.57
C TRP A 5 77.66 35.77 -50.50
N ALA A 6 76.95 36.81 -50.94
CA ALA A 6 75.55 37.08 -50.56
C ALA A 6 74.98 38.26 -51.40
N PHE A 7 73.80 38.06 -52.01
CA PHE A 7 73.04 39.10 -52.71
C PHE A 7 71.73 39.32 -51.95
N CYS A 8 71.43 40.57 -51.60
CA CYS A 8 70.17 40.99 -50.99
C CYS A 8 69.15 41.34 -52.07
N ILE A 9 67.88 40.96 -51.89
CA ILE A 9 66.68 41.78 -52.13
C ILE A 9 65.44 41.08 -51.50
N LEU A 10 64.57 41.93 -50.96
CA LEU A 10 63.36 41.73 -50.15
C LEU A 10 62.33 40.71 -50.66
N ILE A 11 61.63 40.05 -49.73
CA ILE A 11 60.21 39.67 -49.82
C ILE A 11 59.53 39.84 -48.43
N LEU A 12 58.36 40.50 -48.43
CA LEU A 12 57.41 40.65 -47.31
C LEU A 12 56.87 39.31 -46.79
N VAL A 13 56.73 39.15 -45.47
CA VAL A 13 55.66 38.33 -44.86
C VAL A 13 55.13 39.01 -43.60
N PHE A 14 53.80 39.04 -43.54
CA PHE A 14 52.92 39.60 -42.53
C PHE A 14 53.25 39.25 -41.07
N SER A 15 53.30 40.26 -40.22
CA SER A 15 53.07 40.12 -38.77
C SER A 15 51.57 40.11 -38.49
N ILE A 16 51.02 38.96 -38.09
CA ILE A 16 49.70 38.85 -37.46
C ILE A 16 49.90 38.21 -36.08
N GLY A 17 49.31 38.84 -35.07
CA GLY A 17 49.72 38.78 -33.67
C GLY A 17 49.56 37.43 -32.95
N LYS A 18 50.51 37.17 -32.05
CA LYS A 18 50.34 36.31 -30.87
C LYS A 18 49.90 37.19 -29.70
N ALA A 19 48.60 37.29 -29.46
CA ALA A 19 48.06 37.81 -28.20
C ALA A 19 46.70 37.14 -27.95
N GLN A 20 46.66 36.16 -27.03
CA GLN A 20 45.51 35.69 -26.22
C GLN A 20 45.71 34.22 -25.76
N ASN A 21 46.67 33.98 -24.85
CA ASN A 21 46.70 32.71 -24.09
C ASN A 21 47.30 32.84 -22.67
N SER A 22 47.66 34.05 -22.22
CA SER A 22 48.24 34.29 -20.89
C SER A 22 47.23 34.26 -19.74
N ASP A 23 45.93 34.41 -20.04
CA ASP A 23 44.93 34.73 -19.00
C ASP A 23 44.18 33.49 -18.49
N TYR A 24 44.28 32.35 -19.17
CA TYR A 24 43.54 31.13 -18.81
C TYR A 24 43.88 30.57 -17.41
N PRO A 25 45.16 30.41 -17.00
CA PRO A 25 45.48 29.88 -15.68
C PRO A 25 44.94 30.74 -14.54
N THR A 26 44.96 32.07 -14.71
CA THR A 26 44.42 33.02 -13.74
C THR A 26 42.89 32.94 -13.67
N LEU A 27 42.21 32.86 -14.82
CA LEU A 27 40.75 32.66 -14.88
C LEU A 27 40.33 31.32 -14.24
N LYS A 28 41.03 30.23 -14.57
CA LYS A 28 40.77 28.88 -14.01
C LYS A 28 40.96 28.87 -12.49
N SER A 29 42.05 29.44 -11.99
CA SER A 29 42.32 29.50 -10.55
C SER A 29 41.27 30.31 -9.79
N ALA A 30 40.87 31.46 -10.33
CA ALA A 30 39.80 32.27 -9.73
C ALA A 30 38.43 31.56 -9.79
N ALA A 31 38.12 30.87 -10.89
CA ALA A 31 36.87 30.13 -11.05
C ALA A 31 36.79 28.93 -10.10
N GLU A 32 37.86 28.16 -9.96
CA GLU A 32 37.93 27.03 -9.01
C GLU A 32 37.85 27.49 -7.55
N LYS A 33 38.40 28.68 -7.24
CA LYS A 33 38.22 29.28 -5.91
C LYS A 33 36.74 29.57 -5.62
N TYR A 34 36.04 30.26 -6.53
CA TYR A 34 34.61 30.54 -6.35
C TYR A 34 33.77 29.25 -6.33
N TYR A 35 34.16 28.24 -7.11
CA TYR A 35 33.53 26.92 -7.08
C TYR A 35 33.66 26.25 -5.71
N ALA A 36 34.85 26.28 -5.11
CA ALA A 36 35.11 25.72 -3.78
C ALA A 36 34.34 26.48 -2.67
N GLU A 37 34.08 27.77 -2.86
CA GLU A 37 33.27 28.61 -1.98
C GLU A 37 31.75 28.45 -2.19
N GLY A 38 31.31 27.61 -3.14
CA GLY A 38 29.89 27.44 -3.49
C GLY A 38 29.28 28.60 -4.28
N SER A 39 30.10 29.55 -4.75
CA SER A 39 29.68 30.71 -5.55
C SER A 39 29.58 30.35 -7.04
N TYR A 40 28.69 29.42 -7.37
CA TYR A 40 28.61 28.79 -8.70
C TYR A 40 28.31 29.79 -9.84
N SER A 41 27.48 30.80 -9.60
CA SER A 41 27.19 31.86 -10.58
C SER A 41 28.45 32.66 -10.96
N ARG A 42 29.29 33.04 -9.98
CA ARG A 42 30.57 33.73 -10.24
C ARG A 42 31.59 32.83 -10.93
N ALA A 43 31.64 31.55 -10.56
CA ALA A 43 32.49 30.58 -11.21
C ALA A 43 32.08 30.38 -12.69
N TYR A 44 30.77 30.33 -12.97
CA TYR A 44 30.21 30.23 -14.32
C TYR A 44 30.62 31.39 -15.21
N GLU A 45 30.53 32.64 -14.73
CA GLU A 45 30.96 33.83 -15.48
C GLU A 45 32.45 33.80 -15.87
N LEU A 46 33.31 33.32 -14.96
CA LEU A 46 34.74 33.17 -15.25
C LEU A 46 35.02 32.04 -16.24
N TYR A 47 34.27 30.96 -16.17
CA TYR A 47 34.36 29.87 -17.14
C TYR A 47 33.81 30.25 -18.52
N GLN A 48 32.81 31.14 -18.61
CA GLN A 48 32.38 31.73 -19.88
C GLN A 48 33.49 32.57 -20.53
N LYS A 49 34.21 33.37 -19.73
CA LYS A 49 35.39 34.10 -20.21
C LYS A 49 36.49 33.15 -20.67
N ALA A 50 36.75 32.08 -19.91
CA ALA A 50 37.74 31.07 -20.28
C ALA A 50 37.37 30.34 -21.60
N ALA A 51 36.09 30.09 -21.85
CA ALA A 51 35.61 29.42 -23.06
C ALA A 51 35.81 30.25 -24.35
N SER A 52 36.03 31.56 -24.23
CA SER A 52 36.38 32.43 -25.36
C SER A 52 37.86 32.38 -25.77
N LEU A 53 38.70 31.68 -24.99
CA LEU A 53 40.13 31.53 -25.26
C LEU A 53 40.41 30.29 -26.13
N SER A 54 41.53 30.31 -26.84
CA SER A 54 41.99 29.17 -27.65
C SER A 54 42.71 28.13 -26.78
N LEU A 55 41.96 27.16 -26.23
CA LEU A 55 42.45 26.16 -25.29
C LEU A 55 42.86 24.83 -25.96
N PRO A 56 43.87 24.11 -25.42
CA PRO A 56 44.11 22.70 -25.74
C PRO A 56 42.88 21.82 -25.44
N GLU A 57 42.72 20.69 -26.15
CA GLU A 57 41.46 19.91 -26.13
C GLU A 57 41.09 19.38 -24.74
N ASN A 58 42.07 19.00 -23.91
CA ASN A 58 41.85 18.59 -22.53
C ASN A 58 41.31 19.73 -21.63
N GLU A 59 41.85 20.95 -21.80
CA GLU A 59 41.41 22.14 -21.07
C GLU A 59 40.06 22.64 -21.59
N LYS A 60 39.81 22.52 -22.89
CA LYS A 60 38.50 22.81 -23.49
C LYS A 60 37.42 21.90 -22.92
N ARG A 61 37.68 20.59 -22.80
CA ARG A 61 36.76 19.63 -22.17
C ARG A 61 36.53 19.94 -20.68
N TRP A 62 37.58 20.32 -19.95
CA TRP A 62 37.43 20.77 -18.56
C TRP A 62 36.53 22.00 -18.43
N VAL A 63 36.72 23.01 -19.30
CA VAL A 63 35.89 24.22 -19.31
C VAL A 63 34.45 23.90 -19.69
N GLN A 64 34.22 23.02 -20.67
CA GLN A 64 32.87 22.56 -21.03
C GLN A 64 32.17 21.87 -19.85
N PHE A 65 32.87 20.98 -19.16
CA PHE A 65 32.37 20.35 -17.94
C PHE A 65 32.00 21.40 -16.88
N ARG A 66 32.94 22.30 -16.53
CA ARG A 66 32.71 23.28 -15.47
C ARG A 66 31.63 24.29 -15.82
N LEU A 67 31.45 24.65 -17.09
CA LEU A 67 30.32 25.47 -17.55
C LEU A 67 28.99 24.79 -17.23
N ALA A 68 28.84 23.52 -17.60
CA ALA A 68 27.59 22.78 -17.35
C ALA A 68 27.37 22.56 -15.84
N ASP A 69 28.41 22.15 -15.11
CA ASP A 69 28.36 21.91 -13.66
C ASP A 69 28.00 23.17 -12.86
N THR A 70 28.64 24.30 -13.16
CA THR A 70 28.34 25.56 -12.47
C THR A 70 26.98 26.14 -12.87
N LEU A 71 26.55 25.94 -14.12
CA LEU A 71 25.22 26.34 -14.59
C LEU A 71 24.13 25.64 -13.77
N TRP A 72 24.10 24.30 -13.74
CA TRP A 72 23.02 23.60 -13.04
C TRP A 72 23.04 23.87 -11.53
N ARG A 73 24.23 23.95 -10.91
CA ARG A 73 24.33 24.24 -9.47
C ARG A 73 23.84 25.65 -9.13
N SER A 74 24.11 26.62 -10.00
CA SER A 74 23.63 27.99 -9.82
C SER A 74 22.11 28.08 -9.98
N GLU A 75 21.55 27.43 -11.00
CA GLU A 75 20.11 27.44 -11.27
C GLU A 75 19.31 26.64 -10.24
N SER A 76 19.84 25.51 -9.75
CA SER A 76 19.20 24.69 -8.72
C SER A 76 19.00 25.46 -7.41
N ALA A 77 19.89 26.43 -7.12
CA ALA A 77 19.77 27.31 -5.96
C ALA A 77 18.67 28.39 -6.13
N THR A 78 18.21 28.68 -7.35
CA THR A 78 17.19 29.70 -7.62
C THR A 78 15.78 29.12 -7.56
N GLN A 79 14.85 29.59 -6.72
CA GLN A 79 13.46 29.08 -6.60
C GLN A 79 12.55 29.31 -7.82
N THR A 80 13.10 29.36 -9.03
CA THR A 80 12.40 29.58 -10.29
C THR A 80 11.67 28.32 -10.78
N ALA A 81 10.54 28.51 -11.46
CA ALA A 81 9.78 27.42 -12.08
C ALA A 81 10.32 27.03 -13.47
N ASP A 82 11.16 27.87 -14.09
CA ASP A 82 11.78 27.62 -15.39
C ASP A 82 12.97 26.66 -15.25
N THR A 83 12.86 25.46 -15.82
CA THR A 83 13.88 24.40 -15.80
C THR A 83 14.78 24.38 -17.03
N THR A 84 14.59 25.28 -18.00
CA THR A 84 15.26 25.23 -19.31
C THR A 84 16.79 25.15 -19.20
N LYS A 85 17.38 25.95 -18.31
CA LYS A 85 18.84 25.95 -18.10
C LYS A 85 19.34 24.73 -17.33
N LEU A 86 18.51 24.13 -16.46
CA LEU A 86 18.83 22.89 -15.77
C LEU A 86 18.88 21.72 -16.75
N GLU A 87 17.90 21.63 -17.65
CA GLU A 87 17.84 20.62 -18.72
C GLU A 87 19.00 20.81 -19.72
N GLN A 88 19.33 22.06 -20.07
CA GLN A 88 20.47 22.36 -20.93
C GLN A 88 21.79 21.87 -20.30
N ALA A 89 22.01 22.16 -19.02
CA ALA A 89 23.22 21.74 -18.31
C ALA A 89 23.30 20.21 -18.18
N GLU A 90 22.17 19.55 -17.89
CA GLU A 90 22.08 18.08 -17.86
C GLU A 90 22.45 17.45 -19.21
N GLN A 91 21.90 17.96 -20.32
CA GLN A 91 22.23 17.49 -21.66
C GLN A 91 23.73 17.66 -21.96
N GLN A 92 24.31 18.80 -21.59
CA GLN A 92 25.74 19.06 -21.77
C GLN A 92 26.61 18.09 -20.96
N LEU A 93 26.25 17.80 -19.71
CA LEU A 93 26.96 16.82 -18.89
C LEU A 93 26.84 15.40 -19.47
N ASN A 94 25.65 15.00 -19.92
CA ASN A 94 25.44 13.68 -20.53
C ASN A 94 26.26 13.46 -21.79
N VAL A 95 26.43 14.50 -22.64
CA VAL A 95 27.31 14.42 -23.82
C VAL A 95 28.76 14.12 -23.42
N LEU A 96 29.25 14.74 -22.34
CA LEU A 96 30.65 14.59 -21.87
C LEU A 96 30.99 13.19 -21.34
N VAL A 97 29.99 12.36 -21.04
CA VAL A 97 30.19 10.95 -20.62
C VAL A 97 29.74 9.96 -21.69
N ARG A 98 28.69 10.26 -22.46
CA ARG A 98 28.16 9.38 -23.52
C ARG A 98 29.19 9.12 -24.62
N ASP A 99 29.98 10.12 -24.97
CA ASP A 99 30.91 10.01 -26.10
C ASP A 99 32.20 9.24 -25.73
N ILE A 100 32.35 8.81 -24.46
CA ILE A 100 33.50 8.05 -23.94
C ILE A 100 33.05 6.65 -23.54
N GLN A 101 33.19 5.70 -24.46
CA GLN A 101 32.69 4.33 -24.32
C GLN A 101 33.79 3.32 -23.90
N ARG A 102 35.06 3.60 -24.18
CA ARG A 102 36.17 2.69 -23.82
C ARG A 102 36.68 2.99 -22.42
N ASP A 103 36.96 1.95 -21.64
CA ASP A 103 37.45 2.10 -20.26
C ASP A 103 38.79 2.82 -20.18
N GLU A 104 39.67 2.63 -21.17
CA GLU A 104 40.98 3.30 -21.26
C GLU A 104 40.89 4.81 -21.48
N ASP A 105 39.78 5.30 -22.02
CA ASP A 105 39.54 6.72 -22.30
C ASP A 105 38.85 7.44 -21.12
N LYS A 106 38.46 6.69 -20.07
CA LYS A 106 37.85 7.25 -18.85
C LYS A 106 38.92 7.92 -18.00
N ASP A 107 38.99 9.23 -18.11
CA ASP A 107 39.91 10.07 -17.34
C ASP A 107 39.25 10.71 -16.12
N ARG A 108 40.02 11.50 -15.37
CA ARG A 108 39.52 12.22 -14.19
C ARG A 108 38.32 13.12 -14.51
N VAL A 109 38.30 13.75 -15.68
CA VAL A 109 37.18 14.62 -16.07
C VAL A 109 35.91 13.79 -16.24
N TRP A 110 36.01 12.59 -16.81
CA TRP A 110 34.89 11.66 -16.88
C TRP A 110 34.33 11.35 -15.49
N ALA A 111 35.16 10.97 -14.52
CA ALA A 111 34.72 10.67 -13.16
C ALA A 111 34.08 11.88 -12.44
N GLU A 112 34.64 13.08 -12.60
CA GLU A 112 34.05 14.31 -12.03
C GLU A 112 32.71 14.71 -12.71
N VAL A 113 32.53 14.40 -13.99
CA VAL A 113 31.23 14.57 -14.67
C VAL A 113 30.21 13.57 -14.13
N GLN A 114 30.59 12.32 -13.88
CA GLN A 114 29.73 11.32 -13.23
C GLN A 114 29.30 11.76 -11.82
N GLU A 115 30.22 12.30 -11.02
CA GLU A 115 29.88 12.92 -9.73
C GLU A 115 28.86 14.07 -9.88
N SER A 116 29.05 14.92 -10.90
CA SER A 116 28.16 16.04 -11.18
C SER A 116 26.76 15.58 -11.62
N LEU A 117 26.66 14.55 -12.45
CA LEU A 117 25.38 13.96 -12.86
C LEU A 117 24.69 13.28 -11.67
N GLY A 118 25.44 12.55 -10.85
CA GLY A 118 24.94 11.97 -9.59
C GLY A 118 24.36 13.04 -8.67
N ASP A 119 25.12 14.12 -8.45
CA ASP A 119 24.66 15.30 -7.70
C ASP A 119 23.45 15.97 -8.36
N TYR A 120 23.41 16.09 -9.69
CA TYR A 120 22.28 16.69 -10.40
C TYR A 120 20.99 15.91 -10.13
N TYR A 121 20.98 14.59 -10.31
CA TYR A 121 19.76 13.81 -10.07
C TYR A 121 19.40 13.71 -8.59
N TRP A 122 20.40 13.60 -7.70
CA TRP A 122 20.16 13.36 -6.29
C TRP A 122 19.91 14.62 -5.46
N THR A 123 20.68 15.68 -5.72
CA THR A 123 20.70 16.90 -4.89
C THR A 123 19.94 18.07 -5.48
N SER A 124 19.52 18.00 -6.75
CA SER A 124 18.61 19.00 -7.33
C SER A 124 17.14 18.75 -6.94
N ARG A 125 16.24 19.60 -7.46
CA ARG A 125 14.79 19.53 -7.22
C ARG A 125 14.14 18.23 -7.66
N ASN A 126 14.74 17.50 -8.60
CA ASN A 126 14.18 16.30 -9.19
C ASN A 126 14.29 15.05 -8.30
N ARG A 127 15.20 15.05 -7.30
CA ARG A 127 15.35 14.02 -6.24
C ARG A 127 15.23 12.56 -6.73
N ASN A 128 15.89 12.23 -7.84
CA ASN A 128 15.87 10.91 -8.43
C ASN A 128 17.06 10.07 -7.95
N TRP A 129 16.85 9.28 -6.90
CA TRP A 129 17.87 8.40 -6.33
C TRP A 129 18.38 7.35 -7.34
N GLY A 130 17.48 6.70 -8.09
CA GLY A 130 17.87 5.62 -9.01
C GLY A 130 18.86 6.08 -10.06
N SER A 131 18.56 7.20 -10.73
CA SER A 131 19.46 7.81 -11.70
C SER A 131 20.74 8.36 -11.03
N GLY A 132 20.62 9.04 -9.89
CA GLY A 132 21.77 9.59 -9.18
C GLY A 132 22.77 8.50 -8.75
N TRP A 133 22.26 7.38 -8.22
CA TRP A 133 23.08 6.26 -7.77
C TRP A 133 23.83 5.60 -8.92
N THR A 134 23.22 5.42 -10.10
CA THR A 134 23.91 4.86 -11.28
C THR A 134 25.16 5.65 -11.67
N TYR A 135 25.12 6.98 -11.55
CA TYR A 135 26.28 7.83 -11.83
C TYR A 135 27.28 7.84 -10.69
N TYR A 136 26.83 7.87 -9.43
CA TYR A 136 27.73 7.75 -8.28
C TYR A 136 28.49 6.42 -8.28
N GLN A 137 27.85 5.30 -8.61
CA GLN A 137 28.50 4.00 -8.69
C GLN A 137 29.65 3.99 -9.71
N GLN A 138 29.42 4.54 -10.91
CA GLN A 138 30.46 4.68 -11.93
C GLN A 138 31.64 5.54 -11.46
N ALA A 139 31.39 6.63 -10.73
CA ALA A 139 32.44 7.46 -10.16
C ALA A 139 33.21 6.72 -9.05
N LEU A 140 32.51 6.02 -8.14
CA LEU A 140 33.10 5.25 -7.06
C LEU A 140 34.03 4.15 -7.58
N ASP A 141 33.60 3.42 -8.62
CA ASP A 141 34.40 2.36 -9.26
C ASP A 141 35.68 2.93 -9.88
N TRP A 142 35.59 4.09 -10.54
CA TRP A 142 36.77 4.75 -11.12
C TRP A 142 37.73 5.25 -10.04
N TRP A 143 37.23 5.92 -8.99
CA TRP A 143 38.07 6.39 -7.88
C TRP A 143 38.73 5.25 -7.12
N ALA A 144 38.08 4.09 -6.99
CA ALA A 144 38.66 2.90 -6.38
C ALA A 144 39.90 2.39 -7.15
N GLY A 145 39.96 2.61 -8.47
CA GLY A 145 41.11 2.26 -9.32
C GLY A 145 42.17 3.35 -9.50
N SER A 146 41.98 4.54 -8.92
CA SER A 146 42.88 5.68 -9.11
C SER A 146 44.20 5.53 -8.36
N ALA A 147 45.32 5.85 -9.02
CA ALA A 147 46.66 5.85 -8.42
C ALA A 147 46.89 7.02 -7.43
N ASP A 148 46.12 8.10 -7.53
CA ASP A 148 46.14 9.21 -6.56
C ASP A 148 45.23 8.88 -5.38
N LEU A 149 45.80 8.21 -4.38
CA LEU A 149 45.06 7.64 -3.25
C LEU A 149 44.42 8.69 -2.34
N ASP A 150 45.07 9.83 -2.10
CA ASP A 150 44.53 10.85 -1.20
C ASP A 150 43.37 11.61 -1.86
N LEU A 151 43.49 11.93 -3.15
CA LEU A 151 42.38 12.51 -3.92
C LEU A 151 41.22 11.53 -4.04
N ALA A 152 41.51 10.26 -4.40
CA ALA A 152 40.52 9.21 -4.53
C ALA A 152 39.74 8.99 -3.23
N ARG A 153 40.46 8.89 -2.10
CA ARG A 153 39.84 8.79 -0.76
C ARG A 153 38.89 9.96 -0.51
N GLY A 154 39.35 11.19 -0.73
CA GLY A 154 38.56 12.40 -0.50
C GLY A 154 37.29 12.43 -1.34
N ARG A 155 37.38 12.02 -2.61
CA ARG A 155 36.25 11.96 -3.55
C ARG A 155 35.28 10.84 -3.20
N TYR A 156 35.77 9.64 -2.94
CA TYR A 156 34.97 8.49 -2.55
C TYR A 156 34.12 8.80 -1.33
N LEU A 157 34.75 9.29 -0.25
CA LEU A 157 34.03 9.67 0.97
C LEU A 157 33.02 10.79 0.71
N LYS A 158 33.38 11.81 -0.08
CA LYS A 158 32.48 12.93 -0.40
C LYS A 158 31.21 12.48 -1.13
N ILE A 159 31.31 11.50 -2.04
CA ILE A 159 30.14 10.91 -2.71
C ILE A 159 29.23 10.26 -1.66
N ILE A 160 29.79 9.42 -0.78
CA ILE A 160 29.00 8.71 0.24
C ILE A 160 28.33 9.68 1.22
N TRP A 161 29.05 10.70 1.70
CA TRP A 161 28.49 11.69 2.62
C TRP A 161 27.38 12.53 2.01
N LYS A 162 27.49 12.90 0.73
CA LYS A 162 26.42 13.61 0.01
C LYS A 162 25.23 12.71 -0.28
N ALA A 163 25.49 11.45 -0.61
CA ALA A 163 24.45 10.45 -0.81
C ALA A 163 23.67 10.21 0.50
N SER A 164 24.37 10.12 1.64
CA SER A 164 23.79 9.86 2.96
C SER A 164 23.12 11.07 3.58
N LYS A 165 23.63 12.28 3.36
CA LYS A 165 23.11 13.56 3.90
C LYS A 165 23.13 14.65 2.82
N PRO A 166 22.12 14.68 1.92
CA PRO A 166 22.05 15.70 0.88
C PRO A 166 21.80 17.10 1.46
N ALA A 167 22.17 18.16 0.75
CA ALA A 167 22.08 19.53 1.27
C ALA A 167 20.64 20.03 1.52
N TRP A 168 19.64 19.42 0.86
CA TRP A 168 18.22 19.68 1.10
C TRP A 168 17.66 18.90 2.29
N ALA A 169 18.46 18.03 2.92
CA ALA A 169 18.07 17.33 4.13
C ALA A 169 17.62 18.35 5.18
N GLU A 170 16.36 18.27 5.58
CA GLU A 170 15.83 19.12 6.64
C GLU A 170 16.67 18.94 7.93
N PRO A 171 16.67 19.91 8.86
CA PRO A 171 17.34 19.80 10.16
C PRO A 171 17.00 18.53 10.96
N PHE A 172 15.95 17.80 10.55
CA PHE A 172 15.44 16.57 11.14
C PHE A 172 15.48 15.35 10.21
N TYR A 173 16.22 15.42 9.09
CA TYR A 173 16.41 14.32 8.15
C TYR A 173 17.17 13.16 8.79
N TYR A 174 16.51 12.01 8.93
CA TYR A 174 17.13 10.78 9.41
C TYR A 174 17.68 9.96 8.23
N TYR A 175 18.87 9.38 8.42
CA TYR A 175 19.37 8.35 7.51
C TYR A 175 18.42 7.14 7.59
N GLY A 176 17.82 6.74 6.47
CA GLY A 176 16.83 5.66 6.45
C GLY A 176 15.75 5.69 5.36
N TYR A 177 15.62 6.75 4.57
CA TYR A 177 14.68 6.76 3.42
C TYR A 177 15.40 6.51 2.08
N TYR A 178 16.57 7.13 1.87
CA TYR A 178 17.36 6.99 0.64
C TYR A 178 18.79 6.44 0.83
N GLY A 179 19.36 6.63 2.02
CA GLY A 179 20.70 6.12 2.35
C GLY A 179 20.82 4.60 2.44
N ASN A 180 19.73 3.89 2.76
CA ASN A 180 19.71 2.43 2.86
C ASN A 180 19.96 1.71 1.53
N TRP A 181 19.92 2.44 0.43
CA TRP A 181 20.19 1.92 -0.90
C TRP A 181 21.66 1.99 -1.28
N VAL A 182 22.52 2.61 -0.44
CA VAL A 182 23.97 2.50 -0.60
C VAL A 182 24.36 1.05 -0.24
N PRO A 183 24.98 0.29 -1.17
CA PRO A 183 25.39 -1.07 -0.91
C PRO A 183 26.33 -1.17 0.29
N LEU A 184 26.15 -2.20 1.12
CA LEU A 184 26.95 -2.42 2.33
C LEU A 184 28.46 -2.44 2.03
N GLU A 185 28.88 -3.05 0.92
CA GLU A 185 30.29 -3.12 0.49
C GLU A 185 30.90 -1.72 0.28
N VAL A 186 30.12 -0.78 -0.26
CA VAL A 186 30.55 0.61 -0.48
C VAL A 186 30.75 1.32 0.87
N LEU A 187 29.86 1.08 1.83
CA LEU A 187 29.99 1.63 3.19
C LEU A 187 31.19 1.01 3.93
N GLU A 188 31.44 -0.29 3.77
CA GLU A 188 32.62 -0.96 4.34
C GLU A 188 33.92 -0.42 3.74
N ASN A 189 33.93 -0.09 2.45
CA ASN A 189 35.07 0.57 1.82
C ASN A 189 35.25 2.00 2.37
N ALA A 190 34.16 2.76 2.57
CA ALA A 190 34.21 4.06 3.20
C ALA A 190 34.79 3.98 4.63
N ALA A 191 34.38 2.98 5.42
CA ALA A 191 34.91 2.75 6.77
C ALA A 191 36.42 2.42 6.76
N LYS A 192 36.89 1.60 5.81
CA LYS A 192 38.31 1.25 5.67
C LYS A 192 39.20 2.45 5.34
N ILE A 193 38.70 3.40 4.55
CA ILE A 193 39.46 4.57 4.09
C ILE A 193 39.25 5.82 4.95
N ALA A 194 38.33 5.77 5.92
CA ALA A 194 38.08 6.84 6.89
C ALA A 194 39.28 7.01 7.84
N LYS A 195 39.79 8.25 7.95
CA LYS A 195 40.98 8.56 8.77
C LYS A 195 40.61 9.27 10.06
N THR A 196 39.72 10.26 9.99
CA THR A 196 39.34 11.09 11.15
C THR A 196 38.30 10.38 12.04
N PRO A 197 38.21 10.75 13.34
CA PRO A 197 37.16 10.23 14.22
C PRO A 197 35.74 10.47 13.68
N GLU A 198 35.51 11.64 13.07
CA GLU A 198 34.22 12.01 12.45
C GLU A 198 33.87 11.10 11.26
N GLU A 199 34.81 10.91 10.33
CA GLU A 199 34.61 10.02 9.17
C GLU A 199 34.35 8.58 9.62
N LYS A 200 35.07 8.09 10.63
CA LYS A 200 34.87 6.73 11.16
C LYS A 200 33.52 6.59 11.82
N ALA A 201 33.13 7.54 12.67
CA ALA A 201 31.85 7.51 13.36
C ALA A 201 30.68 7.51 12.37
N HIS A 202 30.74 8.40 11.37
CA HIS A 202 29.74 8.47 10.32
C HIS A 202 29.66 7.15 9.54
N ALA A 203 30.78 6.58 9.06
CA ALA A 203 30.77 5.33 8.30
C ALA A 203 30.16 4.16 9.10
N HIS A 204 30.59 3.98 10.36
CA HIS A 204 30.06 2.94 11.24
C HIS A 204 28.56 3.13 11.53
N TYR A 205 28.10 4.37 11.72
CA TYR A 205 26.66 4.65 11.87
C TYR A 205 25.87 4.22 10.63
N LEU A 206 26.34 4.54 9.41
CA LEU A 206 25.65 4.14 8.18
C LEU A 206 25.58 2.61 8.04
N ILE A 207 26.67 1.91 8.36
CA ILE A 207 26.72 0.44 8.36
C ILE A 207 25.72 -0.11 9.37
N ALA A 208 25.72 0.39 10.62
CA ALA A 208 24.83 -0.08 11.67
C ALA A 208 23.34 0.05 11.28
N VAL A 209 22.95 1.22 10.74
CA VAL A 209 21.58 1.44 10.28
C VAL A 209 21.23 0.54 9.09
N THR A 210 22.13 0.38 8.13
CA THR A 210 21.92 -0.51 6.96
C THR A 210 21.70 -1.97 7.40
N LEU A 211 22.56 -2.48 8.28
CA LEU A 211 22.44 -3.84 8.83
C LEU A 211 21.17 -4.01 9.69
N SER A 212 20.75 -2.96 10.41
CA SER A 212 19.54 -2.99 11.24
C SER A 212 18.25 -3.24 10.44
N MET A 213 18.25 -2.92 9.13
CA MET A 213 17.08 -3.06 8.25
C MET A 213 17.09 -4.31 7.36
N GLN A 214 18.22 -5.01 7.22
CA GLN A 214 18.26 -6.26 6.45
C GLN A 214 17.52 -7.39 7.18
N TYR A 215 16.42 -7.89 6.62
CA TYR A 215 15.65 -8.99 7.22
C TYR A 215 16.32 -10.34 6.93
N GLY A 216 16.46 -11.19 7.95
CA GLY A 216 16.75 -12.63 7.77
C GLY A 216 18.22 -13.08 7.89
N ASP A 217 19.23 -12.20 7.88
CA ASP A 217 20.63 -12.60 8.10
C ASP A 217 21.06 -12.43 9.57
N VAL A 218 21.26 -13.56 10.27
CA VAL A 218 21.71 -13.62 11.68
C VAL A 218 23.07 -12.95 11.87
N ARG A 219 24.01 -13.12 10.92
CA ARG A 219 25.36 -12.56 11.04
C ARG A 219 25.35 -11.04 10.93
N SER A 220 24.54 -10.50 10.01
CA SER A 220 24.34 -9.05 9.89
C SER A 220 23.76 -8.44 11.17
N LYS A 221 22.87 -9.15 11.86
CA LYS A 221 22.26 -8.66 13.12
C LYS A 221 23.22 -8.69 14.32
N GLU A 222 24.11 -9.69 14.40
CA GLU A 222 25.15 -9.74 15.44
C GLU A 222 26.14 -8.57 15.34
N ARG A 223 26.39 -8.07 14.12
CA ARG A 223 27.25 -6.90 13.87
C ARG A 223 26.62 -5.56 14.26
N VAL A 224 25.29 -5.44 14.31
CA VAL A 224 24.62 -4.14 14.54
C VAL A 224 25.10 -3.44 15.82
N PRO A 225 25.16 -4.12 16.99
CA PRO A 225 25.72 -3.52 18.20
C PRO A 225 27.18 -3.08 18.06
N GLU A 226 28.02 -3.89 17.41
CA GLU A 226 29.44 -3.59 17.22
C GLU A 226 29.64 -2.30 16.43
N GLU A 227 28.86 -2.11 15.37
CA GLU A 227 28.92 -0.94 14.49
C GLU A 227 28.36 0.32 15.18
N PHE A 228 27.28 0.21 15.97
CA PHE A 228 26.81 1.34 16.78
C PHE A 228 27.81 1.74 17.88
N GLU A 229 28.41 0.78 18.58
CA GLU A 229 29.45 1.08 19.57
C GLU A 229 30.69 1.70 18.92
N ALA A 230 31.08 1.25 17.73
CA ALA A 230 32.15 1.84 16.95
C ALA A 230 31.83 3.30 16.54
N ALA A 231 30.58 3.58 16.17
CA ALA A 231 30.12 4.95 15.89
C ALA A 231 30.17 5.86 17.13
N LEU A 232 29.81 5.32 18.30
CA LEU A 232 29.79 6.07 19.57
C LEU A 232 31.19 6.29 20.18
N LYS A 233 32.20 5.50 19.78
CA LYS A 233 33.56 5.54 20.35
C LYS A 233 34.25 6.91 20.21
N ALA A 234 33.93 7.67 19.17
CA ALA A 234 34.52 8.98 18.91
C ALA A 234 33.97 10.11 19.80
N GLY A 235 32.92 9.85 20.60
CA GLY A 235 32.21 10.87 21.37
C GLY A 235 31.26 11.70 20.50
N LYS A 236 30.98 12.94 20.91
CA LYS A 236 29.96 13.85 20.33
C LYS A 236 30.31 14.36 18.91
N THR A 237 30.41 13.44 17.96
CA THR A 237 30.42 13.68 16.51
C THR A 237 29.04 14.11 16.02
N ASP A 238 28.91 14.54 14.76
CA ASP A 238 27.62 14.95 14.18
C ASP A 238 26.60 13.81 14.10
N TRP A 239 27.02 12.56 14.37
CA TRP A 239 26.22 11.34 14.26
C TRP A 239 25.98 10.66 15.61
N TYR A 240 26.45 11.27 16.69
CA TYR A 240 26.45 10.62 17.99
C TYR A 240 25.05 10.50 18.61
N ASP A 241 24.23 11.56 18.56
CA ASP A 241 22.84 11.51 19.04
C ASP A 241 21.97 10.61 18.17
N ASP A 242 22.18 10.64 16.85
CA ASP A 242 21.63 9.70 15.87
C ASP A 242 21.96 8.24 16.20
N ALA A 243 23.23 7.93 16.48
CA ALA A 243 23.68 6.60 16.85
C ALA A 243 23.05 6.16 18.19
N LEU A 244 23.04 7.02 19.22
CA LEU A 244 22.40 6.71 20.51
C LEU A 244 20.92 6.38 20.33
N PHE A 245 20.18 7.20 19.59
CA PHE A 245 18.75 7.01 19.39
C PHE A 245 18.45 5.74 18.59
N ARG A 246 19.11 5.53 17.46
CA ARG A 246 18.89 4.34 16.60
C ARG A 246 19.31 3.05 17.28
N TYR A 247 20.36 3.09 18.10
CA TYR A 247 20.79 1.94 18.86
C TYR A 247 19.82 1.59 20.00
N ALA A 248 19.24 2.60 20.66
CA ALA A 248 18.17 2.38 21.64
C ALA A 248 16.91 1.79 20.99
N GLN A 249 16.55 2.25 19.79
CA GLN A 249 15.46 1.67 19.00
C GLN A 249 15.73 0.21 18.64
N PHE A 250 16.95 -0.11 18.21
CA PHE A 250 17.35 -1.48 17.92
C PHE A 250 17.13 -2.41 19.13
N TYR A 251 17.55 -2.01 20.33
CA TYR A 251 17.38 -2.82 21.53
C TYR A 251 15.93 -2.92 22.02
N SER A 252 15.13 -1.86 21.86
CA SER A 252 13.71 -1.87 22.27
C SER A 252 12.80 -2.65 21.32
N GLY A 253 13.18 -2.80 20.05
CA GLY A 253 12.42 -3.57 19.05
C GLY A 253 12.95 -4.98 18.80
N TYR A 254 14.23 -5.11 18.41
CA TYR A 254 14.83 -6.37 17.96
C TYR A 254 15.63 -7.05 19.09
N GLY A 255 16.47 -6.26 19.76
CA GLY A 255 17.35 -6.72 20.83
C GLY A 255 18.35 -7.79 20.41
N ARG A 256 18.55 -8.79 21.27
CA ARG A 256 19.51 -9.88 21.08
C ARG A 256 18.85 -11.07 20.40
N LEU A 257 19.62 -11.83 19.61
CA LEU A 257 19.20 -13.10 19.06
C LEU A 257 19.57 -14.24 20.02
N LEU A 258 18.56 -14.89 20.58
CA LEU A 258 18.75 -16.10 21.39
C LEU A 258 18.64 -17.34 20.52
N ARG A 259 19.68 -18.18 20.53
CA ARG A 259 19.61 -19.52 19.93
C ARG A 259 18.84 -20.46 20.86
N MET A 260 17.70 -20.93 20.38
CA MET A 260 16.82 -21.88 21.05
C MET A 260 17.39 -23.30 20.95
N ALA A 261 16.98 -24.20 21.85
CA ALA A 261 17.44 -25.59 21.89
C ALA A 261 17.15 -26.38 20.60
N ASN A 262 16.11 -26.00 19.86
CA ASN A 262 15.74 -26.58 18.56
C ASN A 262 16.57 -26.02 17.38
N GLY A 263 17.58 -25.18 17.64
CA GLY A 263 18.43 -24.57 16.63
C GLY A 263 17.85 -23.30 15.99
N GLN A 264 16.61 -22.91 16.29
CA GLN A 264 16.01 -21.67 15.80
C GLN A 264 16.49 -20.46 16.61
N TYR A 265 16.45 -19.27 16.01
CA TYR A 265 16.74 -18.03 16.70
C TYR A 265 15.47 -17.29 17.08
N ARG A 266 15.42 -16.76 18.30
CA ARG A 266 14.34 -15.90 18.79
C ARG A 266 14.90 -14.52 19.08
N GLN A 267 14.24 -13.49 18.57
CA GLN A 267 14.53 -12.10 18.94
C GLN A 267 14.07 -11.84 20.37
N GLN A 268 14.93 -11.22 21.16
CA GLN A 268 14.66 -10.84 22.53
C GLN A 268 15.06 -9.37 22.74
N PRO A 269 14.08 -8.45 22.76
CA PRO A 269 14.31 -7.06 23.13
C PRO A 269 15.07 -6.93 24.47
N ASP A 270 15.94 -5.93 24.57
CA ASP A 270 16.73 -5.60 25.78
C ASP A 270 16.34 -4.19 26.25
N TYR A 271 15.25 -4.10 27.00
CA TYR A 271 14.70 -2.81 27.42
C TYR A 271 15.58 -2.10 28.45
N LYS A 272 16.39 -2.81 29.25
CA LYS A 272 17.38 -2.19 30.14
C LYS A 272 18.42 -1.44 29.34
N LYS A 273 18.99 -2.08 28.30
CA LYS A 273 19.98 -1.42 27.45
C LYS A 273 19.38 -0.29 26.62
N ALA A 274 18.16 -0.47 26.10
CA ALA A 274 17.46 0.61 25.42
C ALA A 274 17.22 1.83 26.34
N LEU A 275 16.79 1.59 27.59
CA LEU A 275 16.58 2.64 28.57
C LEU A 275 17.87 3.39 28.92
N GLU A 276 18.97 2.66 29.13
CA GLU A 276 20.31 3.23 29.35
C GLU A 276 20.69 4.21 28.22
N LEU A 277 20.50 3.81 26.96
CA LEU A 277 20.84 4.61 25.80
C LEU A 277 19.93 5.84 25.63
N TYR A 278 18.61 5.70 25.82
CA TYR A 278 17.69 6.85 25.79
C TYR A 278 17.97 7.85 26.93
N GLN A 279 18.26 7.37 28.15
CA GLN A 279 18.63 8.22 29.28
C GLN A 279 19.96 8.93 29.04
N ARG A 280 20.94 8.24 28.45
CA ARG A 280 22.21 8.84 28.03
C ARG A 280 21.99 9.96 27.01
N LEU A 281 21.14 9.75 26.01
CA LEU A 281 20.79 10.79 25.04
C LEU A 281 20.16 12.02 25.71
N VAL A 282 19.12 11.83 26.53
CA VAL A 282 18.40 12.93 27.19
C VAL A 282 19.28 13.68 28.22
N SER A 283 20.24 13.00 28.84
CA SER A 283 21.17 13.62 29.79
C SER A 283 22.33 14.37 29.11
N GLU A 284 22.84 13.86 28.00
CA GLU A 284 23.94 14.48 27.25
C GLU A 284 23.49 15.62 26.32
N PHE A 285 22.20 15.65 25.95
CA PHE A 285 21.60 16.62 25.03
C PHE A 285 20.34 17.26 25.64
N PRO A 286 20.38 18.55 26.03
CA PRO A 286 19.18 19.25 26.51
C PRO A 286 18.11 19.40 25.42
N LYS A 287 16.88 19.71 25.84
CA LYS A 287 15.77 19.95 24.90
C LYS A 287 16.15 21.03 23.88
N GLY A 288 15.97 20.70 22.60
CA GLY A 288 16.32 21.58 21.48
C GLY A 288 17.74 21.40 20.91
N SER A 289 18.65 20.70 21.60
CA SER A 289 19.99 20.41 21.06
C SER A 289 20.07 19.10 20.26
N THR A 290 19.04 18.26 20.34
CA THR A 290 18.86 17.07 19.51
C THR A 290 17.40 16.97 19.08
N ARG A 291 17.20 16.40 17.89
CA ARG A 291 15.87 16.15 17.31
C ARG A 291 15.11 14.99 17.95
N TYR A 292 15.81 14.20 18.75
CA TYR A 292 15.29 12.98 19.35
C TYR A 292 14.87 13.15 20.81
N TYR A 293 15.00 14.35 21.38
CA TYR A 293 14.78 14.58 22.81
C TYR A 293 13.37 14.17 23.25
N ASP A 294 12.35 14.63 22.53
CA ASP A 294 10.95 14.36 22.87
C ASP A 294 10.59 12.88 22.62
N GLN A 295 11.09 12.27 21.53
CA GLN A 295 10.90 10.85 21.24
C GLN A 295 11.60 9.95 22.28
N ALA A 296 12.84 10.27 22.66
CA ALA A 296 13.58 9.53 23.69
C ALA A 296 12.91 9.66 25.06
N THR A 297 12.43 10.86 25.41
CA THR A 297 11.66 11.09 26.65
C THR A 297 10.35 10.30 26.65
N GLN A 298 9.68 10.21 25.50
CA GLN A 298 8.49 9.39 25.34
C GLN A 298 8.82 7.89 25.46
N ALA A 299 9.87 7.40 24.80
CA ALA A 299 10.30 6.01 24.88
C ALA A 299 10.71 5.60 26.31
N ILE A 300 11.40 6.49 27.06
CA ILE A 300 11.70 6.29 28.49
C ILE A 300 10.39 6.10 29.27
N ARG A 301 9.39 6.97 29.05
CA ARG A 301 8.09 6.86 29.71
C ARG A 301 7.38 5.56 29.34
N GLU A 302 7.35 5.16 28.08
CA GLU A 302 6.72 3.90 27.63
C GLU A 302 7.40 2.65 28.18
N ILE A 303 8.74 2.68 28.31
CA ILE A 303 9.50 1.56 28.89
C ILE A 303 9.27 1.43 30.39
N THR A 304 9.19 2.55 31.10
CA THR A 304 9.16 2.58 32.58
C THR A 304 7.77 2.66 33.17
N SER A 305 6.76 3.07 32.40
CA SER A 305 5.38 3.17 32.90
C SER A 305 4.81 1.78 33.19
N PRO A 306 4.07 1.62 34.30
CA PRO A 306 3.33 0.40 34.53
C PRO A 306 2.20 0.27 33.51
N VAL A 307 2.03 -0.93 32.96
CA VAL A 307 0.97 -1.27 32.00
C VAL A 307 0.22 -2.47 32.53
N LEU A 308 -1.09 -2.44 32.38
CA LEU A 308 -1.99 -3.56 32.64
C LEU A 308 -3.07 -3.55 31.57
N SER A 309 -3.29 -4.69 30.94
CA SER A 309 -4.41 -4.90 30.00
C SER A 309 -4.97 -6.29 30.20
N LEU A 310 -6.26 -6.42 29.93
CA LEU A 310 -7.00 -7.66 30.00
C LEU A 310 -7.80 -7.79 28.71
N SER A 311 -7.83 -8.99 28.14
CA SER A 311 -8.55 -9.24 26.89
C SER A 311 -9.16 -10.64 26.85
N ILE A 312 -10.41 -10.72 26.44
CA ILE A 312 -11.18 -11.94 26.26
C ILE A 312 -11.54 -12.08 24.77
N SER A 313 -11.11 -13.17 24.16
CA SER A 313 -11.25 -13.33 22.70
C SER A 313 -12.53 -14.06 22.27
N ASN A 314 -13.31 -14.59 23.20
CA ASN A 314 -14.44 -15.48 22.91
C ASN A 314 -15.70 -15.11 23.71
N ILE A 315 -16.86 -15.43 23.13
CA ILE A 315 -18.10 -15.66 23.89
C ILE A 315 -18.17 -17.16 24.16
N PHE A 316 -18.56 -17.54 25.37
CA PHE A 316 -18.53 -18.92 25.83
C PHE A 316 -19.92 -19.52 25.87
N LEU A 317 -20.06 -20.79 25.48
CA LEU A 317 -21.25 -21.56 25.79
C LEU A 317 -21.22 -21.96 27.28
N PRO A 318 -22.39 -22.22 27.91
CA PRO A 318 -22.45 -22.79 29.26
C PRO A 318 -21.52 -23.99 29.42
N ASP A 319 -20.91 -24.13 30.60
CA ASP A 319 -19.97 -25.20 30.97
C ASP A 319 -18.63 -25.25 30.22
N SER A 320 -18.36 -24.27 29.35
CA SER A 320 -17.06 -24.14 28.68
C SER A 320 -15.95 -23.76 29.67
N GLU A 321 -14.75 -24.27 29.44
CA GLU A 321 -13.54 -23.72 30.06
C GLU A 321 -13.34 -22.27 29.58
N ILE A 322 -13.21 -21.35 30.53
CA ILE A 322 -13.04 -19.93 30.26
C ILE A 322 -11.58 -19.59 30.44
N SER A 323 -10.96 -19.05 29.39
CA SER A 323 -9.62 -18.49 29.44
C SER A 323 -9.59 -17.05 28.96
N PHE A 324 -8.70 -16.27 29.54
CA PHE A 324 -8.49 -14.87 29.18
C PHE A 324 -7.01 -14.51 29.25
N TYR A 325 -6.62 -13.50 28.48
CA TYR A 325 -5.24 -13.02 28.44
C TYR A 325 -5.08 -11.80 29.31
N VAL A 326 -3.96 -11.75 30.02
CA VAL A 326 -3.53 -10.55 30.74
C VAL A 326 -2.13 -10.20 30.26
N ASN A 327 -1.92 -8.93 29.90
CA ASN A 327 -0.60 -8.41 29.58
C ASN A 327 -0.25 -7.33 30.59
N TRP A 328 1.01 -7.30 31.00
CA TRP A 328 1.50 -6.33 31.97
C TRP A 328 2.92 -5.88 31.66
N ARG A 329 3.33 -4.79 32.28
CA ARG A 329 4.71 -4.31 32.28
C ARG A 329 4.96 -3.54 33.57
N ASN A 330 6.10 -3.72 34.23
CA ASN A 330 6.46 -2.99 35.46
C ASN A 330 5.42 -3.15 36.58
N VAL A 331 4.90 -4.36 36.74
CA VAL A 331 3.84 -4.72 37.68
C VAL A 331 4.22 -6.03 38.33
N ASN A 332 4.30 -6.09 39.66
CA ASN A 332 4.70 -7.29 40.40
C ASN A 332 3.52 -8.23 40.72
N GLN A 333 2.35 -7.66 41.00
CA GLN A 333 1.16 -8.39 41.40
C GLN A 333 -0.08 -7.77 40.76
N ILE A 334 -1.00 -8.63 40.32
CA ILE A 334 -2.29 -8.25 39.74
C ILE A 334 -3.40 -8.89 40.59
N ALA A 335 -4.35 -8.09 41.06
CA ALA A 335 -5.55 -8.56 41.73
C ALA A 335 -6.70 -8.66 40.74
N PHE A 336 -7.36 -9.81 40.67
CA PHE A 336 -8.55 -10.04 39.85
C PHE A 336 -9.79 -10.10 40.73
N THR A 337 -10.87 -9.48 40.28
CA THR A 337 -12.20 -9.67 40.84
C THR A 337 -13.20 -9.94 39.72
N LEU A 338 -14.02 -10.97 39.91
CA LEU A 338 -15.06 -11.37 38.97
C LEU A 338 -16.43 -10.98 39.55
N TYR A 339 -17.21 -10.24 38.75
CA TYR A 339 -18.53 -9.74 39.11
C TYR A 339 -19.61 -10.32 38.21
N ARG A 340 -20.77 -10.70 38.75
CA ARG A 340 -21.97 -10.99 37.94
C ARG A 340 -22.64 -9.68 37.55
N VAL A 341 -22.97 -9.51 36.27
CA VAL A 341 -23.60 -8.28 35.75
C VAL A 341 -24.80 -8.58 34.85
N ASN A 342 -25.76 -7.66 34.85
CA ASN A 342 -26.83 -7.61 33.84
C ASN A 342 -26.53 -6.43 32.90
N LEU A 343 -26.22 -6.71 31.64
CA LEU A 343 -25.78 -5.72 30.67
C LEU A 343 -26.85 -4.65 30.38
N ASN A 344 -28.14 -4.98 30.46
CA ASN A 344 -29.22 -4.00 30.23
C ASN A 344 -29.27 -2.93 31.33
N SER A 345 -28.92 -3.27 32.57
CA SER A 345 -28.95 -2.32 33.69
C SER A 345 -27.57 -1.78 34.06
N ALA A 346 -26.50 -2.54 33.84
CA ALA A 346 -25.16 -2.19 34.30
C ALA A 346 -24.45 -1.21 33.36
N VAL A 347 -24.67 -1.29 32.05
CA VAL A 347 -24.08 -0.36 31.08
C VAL A 347 -24.78 0.99 31.20
N GLN A 348 -24.02 2.03 31.56
CA GLN A 348 -24.52 3.37 31.79
C GLN A 348 -23.61 4.41 31.13
N PHE A 349 -24.00 4.90 29.94
CA PHE A 349 -23.31 6.01 29.30
C PHE A 349 -23.74 7.33 29.94
N THR A 350 -22.79 8.09 30.50
CA THR A 350 -23.09 9.30 31.28
C THR A 350 -22.30 10.52 30.81
N GLY A 351 -21.19 10.30 30.09
CA GLY A 351 -20.36 11.34 29.50
C GLY A 351 -20.68 11.59 28.03
N SER A 352 -20.51 12.84 27.61
CA SER A 352 -20.67 13.25 26.20
C SER A 352 -19.55 12.75 25.28
N ASN A 353 -18.46 12.24 25.84
CA ASN A 353 -17.32 11.69 25.08
C ASN A 353 -17.26 10.16 25.16
N ASP A 354 -18.24 9.52 25.82
CA ASP A 354 -18.32 8.07 25.92
C ASP A 354 -18.65 7.50 24.53
N GLY A 355 -18.01 6.41 24.14
CA GLY A 355 -18.23 5.72 22.87
C GLY A 355 -18.75 4.30 23.08
N SER A 356 -19.39 3.72 22.07
CA SER A 356 -19.77 2.30 22.12
C SER A 356 -18.54 1.39 22.13
N ASN A 357 -17.39 1.84 21.63
CA ASN A 357 -16.15 1.04 21.61
C ASN A 357 -15.51 0.83 22.99
N ASN A 358 -15.79 1.72 23.96
CA ASN A 358 -15.30 1.61 25.33
C ASN A 358 -16.42 1.33 26.35
N TRP A 359 -17.54 0.75 25.88
CA TRP A 359 -18.74 0.47 26.69
C TRP A 359 -18.47 -0.35 27.98
N VAL A 360 -17.45 -1.19 27.99
CA VAL A 360 -17.05 -2.00 29.16
C VAL A 360 -16.63 -1.12 30.33
N ASP A 361 -15.97 0.01 30.07
CA ASP A 361 -15.57 0.97 31.11
C ASP A 361 -16.78 1.63 31.78
N HIS A 362 -17.92 1.64 31.09
CA HIS A 362 -19.19 2.20 31.51
C HIS A 362 -20.11 1.17 32.21
N ILE A 363 -19.61 -0.03 32.51
CA ILE A 363 -20.30 -0.99 33.36
C ILE A 363 -20.21 -0.55 34.82
N SER A 364 -21.34 -0.16 35.39
CA SER A 364 -21.45 0.17 36.82
C SER A 364 -21.39 -1.09 37.68
N LEU A 365 -20.54 -1.06 38.70
CA LEU A 365 -20.38 -2.12 39.70
C LEU A 365 -21.15 -1.86 41.00
N THR A 366 -21.92 -0.77 41.10
CA THR A 366 -22.59 -0.36 42.35
C THR A 366 -23.53 -1.42 42.91
N SER A 367 -24.14 -2.23 42.05
CA SER A 367 -25.09 -3.30 42.40
C SER A 367 -24.58 -4.70 41.99
N ALA A 368 -23.32 -4.82 41.59
CA ALA A 368 -22.77 -6.08 41.08
C ALA A 368 -22.32 -7.01 42.22
N GLU A 369 -22.70 -8.28 42.12
CA GLU A 369 -22.28 -9.32 43.05
C GLU A 369 -20.84 -9.77 42.73
N SER A 370 -19.93 -9.65 43.69
CA SER A 370 -18.56 -10.18 43.58
C SER A 370 -18.58 -11.68 43.84
N LEU A 371 -18.25 -12.47 42.81
CA LEU A 371 -18.25 -13.94 42.88
C LEU A 371 -16.93 -14.51 43.37
N LYS A 372 -15.81 -13.95 42.87
CA LYS A 372 -14.47 -14.48 43.14
C LYS A 372 -13.45 -13.36 43.12
N SER A 373 -12.43 -13.47 43.96
CA SER A 373 -11.25 -12.62 43.93
C SER A 373 -9.99 -13.44 44.19
N TRP A 374 -8.92 -13.16 43.43
CA TRP A 374 -7.63 -13.83 43.59
C TRP A 374 -6.51 -12.91 43.10
N THR A 375 -5.27 -13.27 43.41
CA THR A 375 -4.09 -12.52 42.95
C THR A 375 -3.18 -13.39 42.09
N LYS A 376 -2.40 -12.73 41.24
CA LYS A 376 -1.34 -13.34 40.43
C LYS A 376 -0.05 -12.58 40.63
N GLU A 377 0.99 -13.30 41.02
CA GLU A 377 2.37 -12.82 40.92
C GLU A 377 2.82 -12.88 39.46
N THR A 378 3.28 -11.76 38.93
CA THR A 378 3.73 -11.65 37.54
C THR A 378 5.16 -12.17 37.33
N LYS A 379 5.92 -12.28 38.42
CA LYS A 379 7.37 -12.56 38.40
C LYS A 379 8.16 -11.56 37.55
N ASP A 380 7.70 -10.31 37.51
CA ASP A 380 8.43 -9.22 36.87
C ASP A 380 9.84 -9.11 37.47
N MET A 381 10.85 -9.14 36.61
CA MET A 381 12.26 -9.14 37.01
C MET A 381 12.85 -7.73 37.03
N GLY A 382 12.03 -6.69 36.79
CA GLY A 382 12.47 -5.30 36.71
C GLY A 382 13.37 -5.04 35.52
N ASP A 383 13.24 -5.84 34.44
CA ASP A 383 13.90 -5.63 33.17
C ASP A 383 13.07 -4.85 32.15
N HIS A 384 11.89 -4.41 32.57
CA HIS A 384 10.93 -3.69 31.77
C HIS A 384 10.47 -4.48 30.53
N ALA A 385 10.64 -5.80 30.50
CA ALA A 385 10.04 -6.62 29.45
C ALA A 385 8.52 -6.72 29.66
N PRO A 386 7.71 -6.64 28.59
CA PRO A 386 6.29 -6.93 28.71
C PRO A 386 6.10 -8.41 29.05
N GLY A 387 5.24 -8.67 30.04
CA GLY A 387 4.79 -10.01 30.39
C GLY A 387 3.39 -10.27 29.86
N GLN A 388 3.11 -11.52 29.55
CA GLN A 388 1.79 -11.99 29.18
C GLN A 388 1.53 -13.35 29.81
N ASP A 389 0.27 -13.63 30.12
CA ASP A 389 -0.17 -14.96 30.51
C ASP A 389 -1.60 -15.22 30.06
N MET A 390 -1.92 -16.49 29.86
CA MET A 390 -3.28 -16.96 29.61
C MET A 390 -3.77 -17.65 30.88
N ILE A 391 -4.79 -17.07 31.52
CA ILE A 391 -5.37 -17.60 32.76
C ILE A 391 -6.64 -18.36 32.41
N SER A 392 -6.70 -19.64 32.77
CA SER A 392 -7.94 -20.42 32.79
C SER A 392 -8.65 -20.27 34.14
N LEU A 393 -9.97 -20.10 34.14
CA LEU A 393 -10.78 -20.15 35.34
C LEU A 393 -11.07 -21.60 35.72
N ASP A 394 -10.72 -21.99 36.95
CA ASP A 394 -10.98 -23.35 37.47
C ASP A 394 -12.48 -23.64 37.65
N GLU A 395 -13.29 -22.58 37.82
CA GLU A 395 -14.72 -22.68 38.06
C GLU A 395 -15.50 -22.46 36.76
N LYS A 396 -16.44 -23.35 36.50
CA LYS A 396 -17.43 -23.16 35.44
C LYS A 396 -18.40 -22.06 35.85
N LEU A 397 -18.63 -21.11 34.95
CA LEU A 397 -19.64 -20.07 35.15
C LEU A 397 -20.97 -20.52 34.54
N SER A 398 -22.06 -20.19 35.23
CA SER A 398 -23.41 -20.39 34.70
C SER A 398 -23.70 -19.41 33.56
N THR A 399 -24.80 -19.63 32.83
CA THR A 399 -25.27 -18.65 31.85
C THR A 399 -25.41 -17.26 32.50
N GLY A 400 -24.86 -16.24 31.84
CA GLY A 400 -24.83 -14.87 32.32
C GLY A 400 -23.69 -14.04 31.72
N ALA A 401 -23.73 -12.73 32.00
CA ALA A 401 -22.61 -11.84 31.74
C ALA A 401 -21.83 -11.60 33.04
N TYR A 402 -20.51 -11.58 32.94
CA TYR A 402 -19.61 -11.36 34.06
C TYR A 402 -18.57 -10.32 33.67
N LEU A 403 -18.29 -9.37 34.56
CA LEU A 403 -17.18 -8.44 34.39
C LEU A 403 -15.98 -8.98 35.17
N ILE A 404 -14.84 -9.15 34.51
CA ILE A 404 -13.57 -9.37 35.21
C ILE A 404 -12.80 -8.05 35.25
N GLU A 405 -12.36 -7.67 36.45
CA GLU A 405 -11.53 -6.49 36.68
C GLU A 405 -10.16 -6.94 37.19
N ALA A 406 -9.10 -6.53 36.49
CA ALA A 406 -7.72 -6.65 36.93
C ALA A 406 -7.24 -5.31 37.47
N LYS A 407 -6.67 -5.29 38.68
CA LYS A 407 -6.20 -4.10 39.37
C LYS A 407 -4.77 -4.24 39.87
N THR A 408 -4.02 -3.15 39.79
CA THR A 408 -2.71 -3.02 40.44
C THR A 408 -2.39 -1.55 40.68
N GLY A 409 -2.19 -1.15 41.95
CA GLY A 409 -2.06 0.26 42.33
C GLY A 409 -3.24 1.09 41.81
N ASN A 410 -2.95 2.07 40.94
CA ASN A 410 -3.95 2.94 40.31
C ASN A 410 -4.41 2.46 38.91
N LEU A 411 -3.85 1.35 38.40
CA LEU A 411 -4.25 0.78 37.12
C LEU A 411 -5.43 -0.16 37.31
N SER A 412 -6.40 -0.06 36.40
CA SER A 412 -7.50 -1.00 36.27
C SER A 412 -7.68 -1.36 34.79
N ALA A 413 -7.92 -2.63 34.51
CA ALA A 413 -8.31 -3.13 33.19
C ALA A 413 -9.52 -4.04 33.38
N ARG A 414 -10.54 -3.88 32.52
CA ARG A 414 -11.82 -4.60 32.62
C ARG A 414 -12.18 -5.21 31.29
N ASP A 415 -12.83 -6.37 31.33
CA ASP A 415 -13.45 -6.99 30.16
C ASP A 415 -14.62 -7.88 30.57
N VAL A 416 -15.45 -8.29 29.61
CA VAL A 416 -16.67 -9.08 29.83
C VAL A 416 -16.46 -10.53 29.42
N ILE A 417 -16.67 -11.43 30.38
CA ILE A 417 -16.87 -12.85 30.13
C ILE A 417 -18.37 -13.05 29.89
N LEU A 418 -18.75 -13.28 28.64
CA LEU A 418 -20.14 -13.59 28.29
C LEU A 418 -20.31 -15.10 28.14
N VAL A 419 -21.13 -15.70 29.01
CA VAL A 419 -21.52 -17.12 28.94
C VAL A 419 -22.97 -17.20 28.49
N SER A 420 -23.20 -17.48 27.21
CA SER A 420 -24.54 -17.40 26.62
C SER A 420 -24.67 -18.30 25.40
N ASP A 421 -25.84 -18.90 25.24
CA ASP A 421 -26.29 -19.55 24.01
C ASP A 421 -27.22 -18.63 23.19
N ALA A 422 -27.37 -17.36 23.58
CA ALA A 422 -28.09 -16.35 22.83
C ALA A 422 -27.14 -15.43 22.05
N SER A 423 -27.63 -14.90 20.93
CA SER A 423 -26.96 -13.91 20.09
C SER A 423 -27.90 -12.73 19.79
N LEU A 424 -27.30 -11.56 19.53
CA LEU A 424 -28.01 -10.35 19.16
C LEU A 424 -27.45 -9.83 17.84
N ILE A 425 -28.32 -9.77 16.82
CA ILE A 425 -27.98 -9.22 15.50
C ILE A 425 -28.64 -7.86 15.38
N LEU A 426 -27.84 -6.85 15.07
CA LEU A 426 -28.29 -5.47 14.85
C LEU A 426 -28.23 -5.13 13.36
N LYS A 427 -29.34 -4.63 12.81
CA LYS A 427 -29.39 -4.00 11.50
C LYS A 427 -29.90 -2.58 11.62
N THR A 428 -29.21 -1.65 10.99
CA THR A 428 -29.57 -0.23 11.04
C THR A 428 -29.97 0.29 9.68
N SER A 429 -30.87 1.25 9.69
CA SER A 429 -31.11 2.22 8.63
C SER A 429 -30.93 3.61 9.23
N GLY A 430 -30.89 4.66 8.40
CA GLY A 430 -30.79 6.03 8.92
C GLY A 430 -31.93 6.44 9.87
N LYS A 431 -33.06 5.70 9.90
CA LYS A 431 -34.24 6.03 10.70
C LYS A 431 -34.60 4.99 11.77
N GLN A 432 -34.10 3.77 11.64
CA GLN A 432 -34.55 2.64 12.46
C GLN A 432 -33.42 1.66 12.76
N ALA A 433 -33.49 1.01 13.92
CA ALA A 433 -32.64 -0.11 14.29
C ALA A 433 -33.51 -1.35 14.55
N LEU A 434 -33.23 -2.42 13.81
CA LEU A 434 -33.85 -3.73 13.98
C LEU A 434 -32.90 -4.64 14.77
N ALA A 435 -33.36 -5.11 15.92
CA ALA A 435 -32.64 -6.08 16.73
C ALA A 435 -33.30 -7.46 16.61
N PHE A 436 -32.50 -8.49 16.33
CA PHE A 436 -32.93 -9.89 16.32
C PHE A 436 -32.19 -10.64 17.43
N PHE A 437 -32.95 -11.18 18.38
CA PHE A 437 -32.43 -11.97 19.49
C PHE A 437 -32.76 -13.45 19.26
N CYS A 438 -31.74 -14.29 19.18
CA CYS A 438 -31.88 -15.67 18.74
C CYS A 438 -30.92 -16.62 19.46
N ASP A 439 -31.17 -17.92 19.35
CA ASP A 439 -30.23 -18.95 19.79
C ASP A 439 -29.01 -18.97 18.85
N ALA A 440 -27.80 -18.90 19.42
CA ALA A 440 -26.55 -18.81 18.68
C ALA A 440 -26.18 -20.10 17.93
N ARG A 441 -26.76 -21.25 18.30
CA ARG A 441 -26.44 -22.56 17.72
C ARG A 441 -27.27 -22.88 16.48
N ASN A 442 -28.53 -22.43 16.47
CA ASN A 442 -29.48 -22.80 15.41
C ASN A 442 -30.26 -21.62 14.80
N GLY A 443 -30.08 -20.39 15.32
CA GLY A 443 -30.73 -19.19 14.81
C GLY A 443 -32.22 -19.08 15.13
N SER A 444 -32.77 -19.94 15.99
CA SER A 444 -34.18 -19.89 16.36
C SER A 444 -34.50 -18.62 17.15
N PRO A 445 -35.66 -17.99 16.93
CA PRO A 445 -36.03 -16.75 17.59
C PRO A 445 -36.22 -16.94 19.10
N ILE A 446 -35.78 -15.98 19.89
CA ILE A 446 -36.01 -15.93 21.34
C ILE A 446 -36.99 -14.78 21.63
N SER A 447 -38.23 -15.14 21.98
CA SER A 447 -39.32 -14.20 22.23
C SER A 447 -39.28 -13.62 23.65
N GLY A 448 -39.82 -12.42 23.83
CA GLY A 448 -40.00 -11.79 25.14
C GLY A 448 -38.71 -11.27 25.78
N ALA A 449 -37.58 -11.31 25.07
CA ALA A 449 -36.31 -10.77 25.56
C ALA A 449 -36.38 -9.25 25.64
N SER A 450 -35.89 -8.68 26.75
CA SER A 450 -35.78 -7.23 26.92
C SER A 450 -34.53 -6.74 26.20
N ILE A 451 -34.70 -5.90 25.20
CA ILE A 451 -33.64 -5.28 24.41
C ILE A 451 -33.51 -3.82 24.82
N SER A 452 -32.28 -3.39 25.08
CA SER A 452 -31.88 -2.05 25.51
C SER A 452 -30.99 -1.44 24.44
N LEU A 453 -31.44 -0.36 23.81
CA LEU A 453 -30.71 0.41 22.80
C LEU A 453 -30.24 1.74 23.41
N TRP A 454 -28.95 2.00 23.28
CA TRP A 454 -28.32 3.28 23.53
C TRP A 454 -27.92 3.90 22.20
N GLU A 455 -28.32 5.16 21.98
CA GLU A 455 -28.03 5.94 20.78
C GLU A 455 -27.24 7.20 21.16
N HIS A 456 -26.02 7.33 20.65
CA HIS A 456 -25.21 8.53 20.82
C HIS A 456 -25.45 9.48 19.65
N LEU A 457 -26.03 10.64 19.94
CA LEU A 457 -26.40 11.61 18.91
C LEU A 457 -25.92 13.02 19.25
N GLN A 458 -25.45 13.71 18.22
CA GLN A 458 -25.13 15.13 18.30
C GLN A 458 -26.41 15.95 18.15
N GLN A 459 -26.72 16.77 19.14
CA GLN A 459 -27.84 17.71 19.11
C GLN A 459 -27.49 18.98 18.32
N THR A 460 -28.50 19.78 18.00
CA THR A 460 -28.36 21.05 17.25
C THR A 460 -27.46 22.07 17.93
N ASP A 461 -27.23 21.96 19.24
CA ASP A 461 -26.30 22.82 20.00
C ASP A 461 -24.83 22.35 19.94
N GLY A 462 -24.54 21.28 19.20
CA GLY A 462 -23.22 20.69 19.02
C GLY A 462 -22.81 19.70 20.11
N LYS A 463 -23.63 19.50 21.16
CA LYS A 463 -23.36 18.54 22.23
C LYS A 463 -23.78 17.13 21.86
N TRP A 464 -23.05 16.18 22.43
CA TRP A 464 -23.31 14.76 22.27
C TRP A 464 -24.00 14.23 23.52
N ASN A 465 -25.13 13.56 23.32
CA ASN A 465 -25.91 12.95 24.40
C ASN A 465 -26.29 11.52 24.03
N TRP A 466 -26.32 10.66 25.03
CA TRP A 466 -26.81 9.30 24.92
C TRP A 466 -28.32 9.27 25.22
N HIS A 467 -29.08 8.69 24.29
CA HIS A 467 -30.50 8.40 24.45
C HIS A 467 -30.69 6.91 24.67
N HIS A 468 -31.50 6.54 25.67
CA HIS A 468 -31.77 5.15 26.03
C HIS A 468 -33.23 4.79 25.78
N VAL A 469 -33.46 3.64 25.15
CA VAL A 469 -34.79 3.07 24.94
C VAL A 469 -34.75 1.56 25.09
N SER A 470 -35.80 0.97 25.67
CA SER A 470 -35.94 -0.48 25.78
C SER A 470 -37.25 -0.96 25.17
N GLN A 471 -37.22 -2.13 24.55
CA GLN A 471 -38.38 -2.84 24.00
C GLN A 471 -38.23 -4.35 24.17
N ASN A 472 -39.33 -5.10 24.08
CA ASN A 472 -39.28 -6.56 24.13
C ASN A 472 -39.36 -7.17 22.73
N THR A 473 -38.74 -8.34 22.53
CA THR A 473 -38.86 -9.08 21.27
C THR A 473 -40.23 -9.72 21.10
N GLY A 474 -40.71 -9.76 19.86
CA GLY A 474 -41.89 -10.51 19.45
C GLY A 474 -41.68 -12.02 19.42
N GLN A 475 -42.68 -12.78 18.96
CA GLN A 475 -42.60 -14.24 18.80
C GLN A 475 -41.55 -14.67 17.76
N ASP A 476 -41.22 -13.77 16.85
CA ASP A 476 -40.18 -13.90 15.83
C ASP A 476 -38.79 -13.47 16.33
N GLY A 477 -38.63 -13.15 17.63
CA GLY A 477 -37.35 -12.73 18.20
C GLY A 477 -36.91 -11.33 17.77
N LEU A 478 -37.77 -10.58 17.07
CA LEU A 478 -37.45 -9.26 16.53
C LEU A 478 -38.02 -8.14 17.40
N THR A 479 -37.35 -7.00 17.40
CA THR A 479 -37.88 -5.74 17.89
C THR A 479 -37.32 -4.57 17.07
N LEU A 480 -38.11 -3.51 16.90
CA LEU A 480 -37.80 -2.39 16.02
C LEU A 480 -37.82 -1.08 16.80
N PHE A 481 -36.69 -0.38 16.77
CA PHE A 481 -36.53 0.93 17.37
C PHE A 481 -36.57 2.01 16.31
N ASP A 482 -37.38 3.05 16.55
CA ASP A 482 -37.27 4.30 15.80
C ASP A 482 -36.12 5.13 16.39
N LEU A 483 -35.20 5.56 15.53
CA LEU A 483 -34.05 6.38 15.90
C LEU A 483 -34.44 7.87 15.87
N GLN A 484 -33.86 8.68 16.75
CA GLN A 484 -34.27 10.10 16.92
C GLN A 484 -34.07 10.93 15.64
N LYS A 485 -35.01 11.77 15.22
CA LYS A 485 -34.93 12.43 13.89
C LYS A 485 -33.86 13.52 13.76
N GLU A 486 -33.34 14.04 14.88
CA GLU A 486 -32.58 15.30 14.93
C GLU A 486 -31.06 15.16 14.71
N ALA A 487 -30.50 13.96 14.52
CA ALA A 487 -29.05 13.84 14.36
C ALA A 487 -28.61 14.22 12.94
N ASN A 488 -27.73 15.22 12.85
CA ASN A 488 -27.14 15.71 11.60
C ASN A 488 -25.98 14.85 11.08
N TYR A 489 -25.51 13.86 11.86
CA TYR A 489 -24.32 13.06 11.58
C TYR A 489 -24.52 11.59 11.94
N GLY A 490 -23.52 10.75 11.60
CA GLY A 490 -23.49 9.35 12.00
C GLY A 490 -23.63 9.17 13.51
N ARG A 491 -24.33 8.12 13.91
CA ARG A 491 -24.70 7.81 15.29
C ARG A 491 -24.07 6.51 15.71
N ASP A 492 -23.54 6.51 16.91
CA ASP A 492 -22.97 5.33 17.53
C ASP A 492 -24.04 4.63 18.37
N LEU A 493 -24.13 3.31 18.26
CA LEU A 493 -25.17 2.50 18.90
C LEU A 493 -24.55 1.39 19.74
N PHE A 494 -25.11 1.18 20.93
CA PHE A 494 -24.88 0.00 21.75
C PHE A 494 -26.22 -0.67 22.06
N VAL A 495 -26.33 -1.97 21.81
CA VAL A 495 -27.53 -2.75 22.06
C VAL A 495 -27.20 -3.94 22.93
N SER A 496 -27.94 -4.11 24.02
CA SER A 496 -27.89 -5.31 24.85
C SER A 496 -29.28 -5.96 24.93
N GLY A 497 -29.32 -7.27 25.04
CA GLY A 497 -30.54 -8.06 25.15
C GLY A 497 -30.43 -9.05 26.29
N SER A 498 -31.51 -9.25 27.03
CA SER A 498 -31.57 -10.23 28.10
C SER A 498 -32.94 -10.91 28.24
N VAL A 499 -32.92 -12.21 28.49
CA VAL A 499 -34.09 -12.99 28.95
C VAL A 499 -33.60 -14.07 29.90
N ASP A 500 -34.23 -14.16 31.07
CA ASP A 500 -33.74 -14.97 32.19
C ASP A 500 -32.27 -14.63 32.51
N ASN A 501 -31.34 -15.56 32.28
CA ASN A 501 -29.90 -15.37 32.41
C ASN A 501 -29.17 -15.26 31.06
N ARG A 502 -29.85 -15.48 29.93
CA ARG A 502 -29.27 -15.37 28.60
C ARG A 502 -29.11 -13.91 28.24
N GLN A 503 -27.90 -13.52 27.87
CA GLN A 503 -27.58 -12.14 27.51
C GLN A 503 -26.78 -12.12 26.20
N ALA A 504 -26.95 -11.09 25.40
CA ALA A 504 -26.07 -10.81 24.26
C ALA A 504 -26.04 -9.30 24.01
N PHE A 505 -25.04 -8.84 23.27
CA PHE A 505 -24.90 -7.44 22.92
C PHE A 505 -24.39 -7.30 21.48
N SER A 506 -24.54 -6.10 20.93
CA SER A 506 -24.01 -5.70 19.63
C SER A 506 -23.72 -4.20 19.66
N THR A 507 -22.59 -3.80 19.06
CA THR A 507 -22.30 -2.42 18.73
C THR A 507 -22.59 -2.17 17.27
N GLY A 508 -22.94 -0.94 16.91
CA GLY A 508 -23.22 -0.61 15.53
C GLY A 508 -23.20 0.89 15.29
N ASN A 509 -23.28 1.27 14.02
CA ASN A 509 -23.42 2.67 13.64
C ASN A 509 -24.64 2.82 12.74
N SER A 510 -25.27 3.98 12.80
CA SER A 510 -26.30 4.38 11.85
C SER A 510 -25.92 5.71 11.21
N TYR A 511 -25.90 5.74 9.88
CA TYR A 511 -25.66 6.95 9.12
C TYR A 511 -26.97 7.43 8.52
N TYR A 512 -27.40 8.62 8.95
CA TYR A 512 -28.40 9.37 8.24
C TYR A 512 -27.70 10.21 7.17
N TYR A 513 -27.63 9.69 5.94
CA TYR A 513 -27.35 10.56 4.80
C TYR A 513 -28.59 11.41 4.59
N TYR A 514 -28.43 12.74 4.54
CA TYR A 514 -29.46 13.61 3.99
C TYR A 514 -29.70 13.16 2.55
N GLU A 515 -30.68 12.27 2.35
CA GLU A 515 -31.26 12.08 1.02
C GLU A 515 -31.80 13.45 0.64
N GLN A 516 -31.17 14.08 -0.35
CA GLN A 516 -31.80 15.24 -0.96
C GLN A 516 -33.20 14.81 -1.38
N PRO A 517 -34.25 15.55 -1.00
CA PRO A 517 -35.64 15.11 -1.15
C PRO A 517 -35.99 14.62 -2.56
N GLU A 518 -35.23 15.03 -3.58
CA GLU A 518 -35.20 14.44 -4.92
C GLU A 518 -33.76 14.47 -5.46
N SER A 519 -32.97 13.44 -5.23
CA SER A 519 -31.62 13.40 -5.80
C SER A 519 -31.72 13.09 -7.29
N TRP A 520 -31.16 13.95 -8.13
CA TRP A 520 -31.09 13.71 -9.56
C TRP A 520 -30.01 12.66 -9.86
N ARG A 521 -30.27 11.82 -10.85
CA ARG A 521 -29.31 10.92 -11.49
C ARG A 521 -29.28 11.24 -12.96
N ILE A 522 -28.13 11.71 -13.43
CA ILE A 522 -27.99 12.25 -14.78
C ILE A 522 -26.95 11.48 -15.56
N TYR A 523 -27.15 11.43 -16.86
CA TYR A 523 -26.18 10.95 -17.83
C TYR A 523 -26.12 11.95 -18.98
N ALA A 524 -24.95 12.53 -19.20
CA ALA A 524 -24.70 13.50 -20.26
C ALA A 524 -23.47 13.07 -21.06
N TYR A 525 -23.61 13.07 -22.38
CA TYR A 525 -22.59 12.58 -23.30
C TYR A 525 -22.71 13.29 -24.66
N THR A 526 -21.68 13.14 -25.48
CA THR A 526 -21.59 13.65 -26.85
C THR A 526 -21.47 12.49 -27.85
N ASP A 527 -21.61 12.74 -29.16
CA ASP A 527 -21.43 11.66 -30.16
C ASP A 527 -19.98 11.19 -30.28
N ARG A 528 -19.00 11.99 -29.82
CA ARG A 528 -17.56 11.69 -29.89
C ARG A 528 -16.81 12.23 -28.68
N PRO A 529 -15.77 11.53 -28.18
CA PRO A 529 -15.00 12.00 -27.04
C PRO A 529 -14.10 13.22 -27.35
N ALA A 530 -13.79 13.49 -28.62
CA ALA A 530 -12.94 14.61 -29.04
C ALA A 530 -13.38 15.25 -30.36
N TYR A 531 -13.11 16.55 -30.50
CA TYR A 531 -13.47 17.38 -31.65
C TYR A 531 -12.30 18.26 -32.08
N ARG A 532 -12.35 18.76 -33.32
CA ARG A 532 -11.44 19.79 -33.83
C ARG A 532 -12.10 21.16 -33.86
N PRO A 533 -11.31 22.24 -33.84
CA PRO A 533 -11.84 23.55 -34.16
C PRO A 533 -12.48 23.56 -35.56
N GLY A 534 -13.69 24.13 -35.65
CA GLY A 534 -14.56 24.13 -36.82
C GLY A 534 -15.67 23.09 -36.78
N ASP A 535 -15.61 22.09 -35.89
CA ASP A 535 -16.67 21.10 -35.73
C ASP A 535 -17.90 21.67 -34.97
N THR A 536 -19.06 21.06 -35.18
CA THR A 536 -20.24 21.27 -34.32
C THR A 536 -20.38 20.09 -33.36
N MET A 537 -20.22 20.34 -32.06
CA MET A 537 -20.45 19.35 -31.02
C MET A 537 -21.94 19.24 -30.71
N GLN A 538 -22.43 18.01 -30.52
CA GLN A 538 -23.79 17.73 -30.04
C GLN A 538 -23.72 16.98 -28.72
N TRP A 539 -24.55 17.36 -27.76
CA TRP A 539 -24.66 16.64 -26.49
C TRP A 539 -26.10 16.26 -26.20
N LYS A 540 -26.27 15.17 -25.45
CA LYS A 540 -27.55 14.71 -24.92
C LYS A 540 -27.45 14.50 -23.42
N PHE A 541 -28.49 14.91 -22.72
CA PHE A 541 -28.72 14.74 -21.30
C PHE A 541 -29.92 13.83 -21.08
N THR A 542 -29.84 12.94 -20.09
CA THR A 542 -30.98 12.16 -19.60
C THR A 542 -30.97 12.13 -18.07
N ALA A 543 -32.12 12.34 -17.46
CA ALA A 543 -32.28 12.39 -16.01
C ALA A 543 -33.32 11.41 -15.46
N ARG A 544 -33.09 10.98 -14.23
CA ARG A 544 -34.07 10.40 -13.31
C ARG A 544 -34.00 11.14 -11.99
N THR A 545 -35.10 11.17 -11.24
CA THR A 545 -35.07 11.54 -9.83
C THR A 545 -35.22 10.27 -9.00
N TYR A 546 -34.49 10.19 -7.90
CA TYR A 546 -34.52 9.08 -6.97
C TYR A 546 -35.04 9.56 -5.62
N GLN A 547 -36.13 8.94 -5.16
CA GLN A 547 -36.77 9.23 -3.88
C GLN A 547 -37.37 7.94 -3.31
N ASN A 548 -37.15 7.68 -2.02
CA ASN A 548 -37.74 6.53 -1.29
C ASN A 548 -37.54 5.16 -1.98
N GLY A 549 -36.33 4.88 -2.48
CA GLY A 549 -36.05 3.59 -3.12
C GLY A 549 -36.53 3.46 -4.56
N SER A 550 -37.17 4.50 -5.13
CA SER A 550 -37.79 4.44 -6.45
C SER A 550 -37.25 5.50 -7.39
N TYR A 551 -37.08 5.13 -8.67
CA TYR A 551 -36.75 6.06 -9.74
C TYR A 551 -38.01 6.60 -10.41
N SER A 552 -38.04 7.91 -10.66
CA SER A 552 -39.07 8.54 -11.47
C SER A 552 -38.46 9.39 -12.59
N THR A 553 -39.24 9.65 -13.64
CA THR A 553 -38.79 10.43 -14.80
C THR A 553 -39.27 11.88 -14.65
N PRO A 554 -38.38 12.88 -14.58
CA PRO A 554 -38.75 14.30 -14.50
C PRO A 554 -39.19 14.83 -15.88
N SER A 555 -40.26 14.27 -16.42
CA SER A 555 -40.78 14.65 -17.74
C SER A 555 -41.30 16.09 -17.73
N ASN A 556 -41.07 16.84 -18.81
CA ASN A 556 -41.52 18.22 -19.00
C ASN A 556 -40.93 19.25 -18.01
N THR A 557 -39.99 18.84 -17.15
CA THR A 557 -39.24 19.75 -16.27
C THR A 557 -38.25 20.57 -17.08
N VAL A 558 -38.08 21.85 -16.74
CA VAL A 558 -37.05 22.71 -17.33
C VAL A 558 -35.74 22.54 -16.56
N VAL A 559 -34.65 22.32 -17.27
CA VAL A 559 -33.29 22.30 -16.73
C VAL A 559 -32.48 23.41 -17.38
N GLU A 560 -31.62 24.06 -16.61
CA GLU A 560 -30.63 25.01 -17.13
C GLU A 560 -29.27 24.33 -17.23
N TYR A 561 -28.44 24.77 -18.16
CA TYR A 561 -27.09 24.23 -18.32
C TYR A 561 -26.08 25.33 -18.63
N GLU A 562 -24.83 25.06 -18.28
CA GLU A 562 -23.67 25.91 -18.55
C GLU A 562 -22.49 25.03 -18.99
N ILE A 563 -21.86 25.38 -20.11
CA ILE A 563 -20.68 24.72 -20.65
C ILE A 563 -19.47 25.62 -20.36
N LEU A 564 -18.43 25.03 -19.78
CA LEU A 564 -17.18 25.68 -19.39
C LEU A 564 -16.02 25.14 -20.24
N ASP A 565 -15.10 26.03 -20.60
CA ASP A 565 -13.82 25.72 -21.24
C ASP A 565 -12.78 25.16 -20.22
N PRO A 566 -11.60 24.71 -20.68
CA PRO A 566 -10.55 24.17 -19.80
C PRO A 566 -10.00 25.18 -18.79
N ARG A 567 -10.26 26.47 -18.98
CA ARG A 567 -9.88 27.57 -18.09
C ARG A 567 -11.04 27.99 -17.18
N ASN A 568 -12.10 27.18 -17.10
CA ASN A 568 -13.34 27.45 -16.38
C ASN A 568 -14.09 28.71 -16.86
N SER A 569 -13.86 29.14 -18.11
CA SER A 569 -14.62 30.24 -18.71
C SER A 569 -15.89 29.71 -19.36
N LYS A 570 -17.01 30.42 -19.16
CA LYS A 570 -18.30 30.05 -19.74
C LYS A 570 -18.32 30.27 -21.25
N VAL A 571 -18.61 29.22 -22.01
CA VAL A 571 -18.68 29.26 -23.48
C VAL A 571 -20.10 29.16 -24.03
N LYS A 572 -21.02 28.50 -23.31
CA LYS A 572 -22.45 28.48 -23.67
C LYS A 572 -23.29 28.25 -22.42
N GLU A 573 -24.49 28.81 -22.39
CA GLU A 573 -25.52 28.46 -21.41
C GLU A 573 -26.90 28.44 -22.08
N GLY A 574 -27.86 27.75 -21.47
CA GLY A 574 -29.21 27.69 -22.00
C GLY A 574 -30.20 27.02 -21.05
N LYS A 575 -31.47 27.00 -21.46
CA LYS A 575 -32.55 26.30 -20.77
C LYS A 575 -33.18 25.29 -21.73
N GLN A 576 -33.39 24.07 -21.26
CA GLN A 576 -33.98 22.98 -22.04
C GLN A 576 -35.13 22.32 -21.28
N LYS A 577 -36.23 22.07 -21.97
CA LYS A 577 -37.36 21.32 -21.41
C LYS A 577 -37.19 19.84 -21.69
N LEU A 578 -37.19 19.02 -20.64
CA LEU A 578 -37.05 17.57 -20.76
C LEU A 578 -38.27 16.95 -21.45
N ASN A 579 -38.04 15.99 -22.33
CA ASN A 579 -39.11 15.24 -22.98
C ASN A 579 -39.75 14.20 -22.02
N GLN A 580 -40.71 13.42 -22.53
CA GLN A 580 -41.40 12.37 -21.75
C GLN A 580 -40.47 11.28 -21.18
N PHE A 581 -39.25 11.15 -21.71
CA PHE A 581 -38.25 10.20 -21.26
C PHE A 581 -37.19 10.83 -20.33
N GLY A 582 -37.34 12.10 -19.97
CA GLY A 582 -36.40 12.84 -19.12
C GLY A 582 -35.14 13.27 -19.85
N SER A 583 -35.18 13.43 -21.18
CA SER A 583 -34.01 13.80 -22.00
C SER A 583 -34.13 15.18 -22.63
N ALA A 584 -32.97 15.82 -22.87
CA ALA A 584 -32.78 17.03 -23.66
C ALA A 584 -31.45 16.96 -24.43
N TRP A 585 -31.27 17.82 -25.42
CA TRP A 585 -30.04 17.92 -26.21
C TRP A 585 -29.87 19.33 -26.75
N ASP A 586 -28.62 19.70 -27.05
CA ASP A 586 -28.26 20.97 -27.70
C ASP A 586 -26.93 20.77 -28.46
N SER A 587 -26.49 21.79 -29.18
CA SER A 587 -25.23 21.81 -29.92
C SER A 587 -24.31 22.95 -29.48
N LEU A 588 -23.05 22.92 -29.89
CA LEU A 588 -22.10 24.03 -29.74
C LEU A 588 -21.16 24.03 -30.93
N ASP A 589 -21.12 25.14 -31.67
CA ASP A 589 -20.13 25.33 -32.72
C ASP A 589 -18.78 25.67 -32.11
N LEU A 590 -17.74 24.92 -32.48
CA LEU A 590 -16.40 25.04 -31.93
C LEU A 590 -15.57 25.93 -32.84
N THR A 591 -15.18 27.12 -32.39
CA THR A 591 -14.39 28.05 -33.22
C THR A 591 -12.89 27.83 -33.04
N SER A 592 -12.08 28.33 -33.97
CA SER A 592 -10.61 28.32 -33.86
C SER A 592 -10.04 29.15 -32.72
N GLU A 593 -10.85 30.03 -32.12
CA GLU A 593 -10.44 30.86 -30.98
C GLU A 593 -10.70 30.16 -29.63
N MET A 594 -11.47 29.07 -29.63
CA MET A 594 -11.77 28.31 -28.43
C MET A 594 -10.53 27.53 -27.95
N PRO A 595 -10.20 27.56 -26.65
CA PRO A 595 -9.02 26.87 -26.14
C PRO A 595 -9.08 25.36 -26.32
N LEU A 596 -7.94 24.77 -26.62
CA LEU A 596 -7.78 23.32 -26.63
C LEU A 596 -7.80 22.78 -25.18
N GLY A 597 -8.33 21.57 -25.04
CA GLY A 597 -8.44 20.85 -23.77
C GLY A 597 -9.86 20.37 -23.48
N GLU A 598 -10.13 20.07 -22.22
CA GLU A 598 -11.38 19.45 -21.78
C GLU A 598 -12.52 20.46 -21.50
N TYR A 599 -13.70 20.21 -22.08
CA TYR A 599 -14.91 20.99 -21.88
C TYR A 599 -15.91 20.24 -21.00
N ARG A 600 -16.54 20.97 -20.08
CA ARG A 600 -17.44 20.42 -19.07
C ARG A 600 -18.80 21.08 -19.11
N VAL A 601 -19.84 20.37 -18.73
CA VAL A 601 -21.20 20.92 -18.56
C VAL A 601 -21.66 20.76 -17.13
N THR A 602 -22.33 21.79 -16.62
CA THR A 602 -23.07 21.75 -15.34
C THR A 602 -24.54 22.01 -15.62
N PHE A 603 -25.40 21.21 -15.01
CA PHE A 603 -26.85 21.30 -15.08
C PHE A 603 -27.43 21.80 -13.76
N TYR A 604 -28.48 22.59 -13.84
CA TYR A 604 -29.18 23.21 -12.72
C TYR A 604 -30.70 23.06 -12.87
N ASP A 605 -31.42 23.17 -11.77
CA ASP A 605 -32.88 23.31 -11.82
C ASP A 605 -33.30 24.67 -12.38
N GLU A 606 -34.59 24.81 -12.68
CA GLU A 606 -35.16 26.06 -13.18
C GLU A 606 -34.88 27.20 -12.17
N ASN A 607 -34.26 28.28 -12.64
CA ASN A 607 -33.78 29.43 -11.86
C ASN A 607 -32.48 29.21 -11.06
N ARG A 608 -31.76 28.10 -11.32
CA ARG A 608 -30.44 27.79 -10.72
C ARG A 608 -30.43 27.85 -9.18
N THR A 609 -31.51 27.40 -8.55
CA THR A 609 -31.56 27.33 -7.08
C THR A 609 -30.74 26.15 -6.55
N ARG A 610 -30.60 25.08 -7.35
CA ARG A 610 -29.83 23.88 -7.04
C ARG A 610 -29.08 23.37 -8.27
N THR A 611 -27.85 22.92 -8.04
CA THR A 611 -27.09 22.15 -9.04
C THR A 611 -27.64 20.73 -9.13
N ILE A 612 -28.01 20.29 -10.33
CA ILE A 612 -28.50 18.94 -10.62
C ILE A 612 -27.32 17.97 -10.74
N GLY A 613 -26.25 18.38 -11.41
CA GLY A 613 -25.03 17.59 -11.63
C GLY A 613 -24.21 18.11 -12.80
N GLY A 614 -23.10 17.46 -13.14
CA GLY A 614 -22.27 17.84 -14.28
C GLY A 614 -21.53 16.65 -14.89
N ALA A 615 -20.96 16.87 -16.08
CA ALA A 615 -20.19 15.88 -16.81
C ALA A 615 -19.04 16.52 -17.60
N VAL A 616 -17.98 15.76 -17.84
CA VAL A 616 -17.03 16.07 -18.91
C VAL A 616 -17.70 15.72 -20.23
N LEU A 617 -17.82 16.68 -21.14
CA LEU A 617 -18.51 16.45 -22.42
C LEU A 617 -17.56 15.92 -23.51
N PHE A 618 -16.42 16.57 -23.72
CA PHE A 618 -15.47 16.27 -24.78
C PHE A 618 -14.12 16.98 -24.57
N ARG A 619 -13.12 16.62 -25.39
CA ARG A 619 -11.86 17.38 -25.54
C ARG A 619 -11.78 18.07 -26.90
N LEU A 620 -11.45 19.36 -26.93
CA LEU A 620 -11.11 20.10 -28.14
C LEU A 620 -9.61 19.98 -28.38
N GLU A 621 -9.19 19.36 -29.48
CA GLU A 621 -7.77 19.10 -29.75
C GLU A 621 -7.45 19.38 -31.22
N GLU A 622 -6.27 19.94 -31.51
CA GLU A 622 -5.69 19.94 -32.85
C GLU A 622 -5.02 18.59 -33.12
N TYR A 623 -5.81 17.52 -33.13
CA TYR A 623 -5.28 16.19 -33.44
C TYR A 623 -5.25 15.98 -34.96
N LYS A 624 -4.11 15.54 -35.49
CA LYS A 624 -4.05 14.93 -36.82
C LYS A 624 -4.25 13.42 -36.63
N LEU A 625 -5.10 12.81 -37.46
CA LEU A 625 -5.24 11.35 -37.44
C LEU A 625 -3.85 10.73 -37.64
N PRO A 626 -3.45 9.74 -36.82
CA PRO A 626 -2.24 8.98 -37.03
C PRO A 626 -2.16 8.48 -38.48
N GLU A 627 -0.97 8.54 -39.09
CA GLU A 627 -0.79 8.12 -40.48
C GLU A 627 -0.58 6.60 -40.59
N PHE A 628 -0.21 5.96 -39.48
CA PHE A 628 -0.04 4.52 -39.31
C PHE A 628 -0.49 4.06 -37.92
N GLU A 629 -0.83 2.78 -37.80
CA GLU A 629 -1.14 2.11 -36.54
C GLU A 629 0.03 1.24 -36.08
N VAL A 630 0.13 1.04 -34.76
CA VAL A 630 1.10 0.14 -34.14
C VAL A 630 0.32 -0.86 -33.30
N THR A 631 0.54 -2.15 -33.54
CA THR A 631 -0.05 -3.22 -32.73
C THR A 631 1.03 -4.07 -32.09
N ILE A 632 0.81 -4.47 -30.84
CA ILE A 632 1.69 -5.36 -30.09
C ILE A 632 0.95 -6.70 -30.00
N GLN A 633 1.60 -7.79 -30.40
CA GLN A 633 0.98 -9.10 -30.52
C GLN A 633 1.88 -10.17 -29.89
N THR A 634 1.30 -11.02 -29.06
CA THR A 634 1.96 -12.26 -28.62
C THR A 634 1.72 -13.37 -29.64
N PRO A 635 2.62 -14.38 -29.71
CA PRO A 635 2.39 -15.57 -30.52
C PRO A 635 1.04 -16.22 -30.22
N GLU A 636 0.40 -16.73 -31.26
CA GLU A 636 -0.76 -17.59 -31.12
C GLU A 636 -0.36 -19.05 -31.26
N GLU A 637 -0.90 -19.90 -30.38
CA GLU A 637 -0.79 -21.36 -30.44
C GLU A 637 -2.22 -21.92 -30.62
N ASN A 638 -2.46 -22.66 -31.70
CA ASN A 638 -3.78 -23.22 -32.03
C ASN A 638 -4.92 -22.18 -32.09
N GLY A 639 -4.65 -20.97 -32.61
CA GLY A 639 -5.64 -19.89 -32.73
C GLY A 639 -6.01 -19.22 -31.40
N ARG A 640 -5.14 -19.35 -30.38
CA ARG A 640 -5.30 -18.75 -29.06
C ARG A 640 -4.02 -18.02 -28.67
N LYS A 641 -4.15 -16.89 -27.96
CA LYS A 641 -3.00 -16.18 -27.38
C LYS A 641 -2.20 -17.12 -26.48
N LYS A 642 -0.91 -17.28 -26.75
CA LYS A 642 -0.03 -18.11 -25.92
C LYS A 642 -0.06 -17.62 -24.46
N ALA A 643 -0.30 -18.56 -23.53
CA ALA A 643 -0.11 -18.34 -22.11
C ALA A 643 1.34 -18.70 -21.75
N PHE A 644 2.06 -17.74 -21.16
CA PHE A 644 3.45 -17.92 -20.77
C PHE A 644 3.55 -18.38 -19.32
N VAL A 645 4.49 -19.29 -19.06
CA VAL A 645 4.84 -19.72 -17.70
C VAL A 645 6.15 -19.08 -17.26
N LEU A 646 6.30 -18.84 -15.95
CA LEU A 646 7.55 -18.32 -15.40
C LEU A 646 8.76 -19.17 -15.84
N GLY A 647 9.82 -18.48 -16.26
CA GLY A 647 11.03 -19.10 -16.78
C GLY A 647 11.05 -19.29 -18.30
N GLU A 648 9.90 -19.16 -18.97
CA GLU A 648 9.84 -19.12 -20.44
C GLU A 648 10.23 -17.73 -20.96
N PRO A 649 11.00 -17.63 -22.05
CA PRO A 649 11.25 -16.36 -22.72
C PRO A 649 9.95 -15.87 -23.37
N VAL A 650 9.62 -14.60 -23.14
CA VAL A 650 8.45 -13.96 -23.74
C VAL A 650 8.84 -13.37 -25.08
N GLU A 651 8.17 -13.81 -26.13
CA GLU A 651 8.32 -13.28 -27.49
C GLU A 651 7.13 -12.39 -27.83
N VAL A 652 7.40 -11.22 -28.42
CA VAL A 652 6.38 -10.23 -28.80
C VAL A 652 6.71 -9.65 -30.16
N ASN A 653 5.70 -9.56 -31.02
CA ASN A 653 5.78 -8.94 -32.33
C ASN A 653 5.13 -7.57 -32.29
N ILE A 654 5.86 -6.55 -32.72
CA ILE A 654 5.37 -5.18 -32.88
C ILE A 654 5.17 -4.99 -34.38
N GLN A 655 3.92 -4.80 -34.80
CA GLN A 655 3.52 -4.61 -36.20
C GLN A 655 3.17 -3.14 -36.42
N SER A 656 3.59 -2.56 -37.54
CA SER A 656 3.32 -1.17 -37.90
C SER A 656 2.85 -1.06 -39.35
N ASP A 657 1.64 -0.54 -39.55
CA ASP A 657 0.97 -0.47 -40.85
C ASP A 657 0.39 0.91 -41.12
N TYR A 658 0.61 1.46 -42.31
CA TYR A 658 -0.02 2.71 -42.73
C TYR A 658 -1.53 2.51 -42.92
N TYR A 659 -2.37 3.45 -42.45
CA TYR A 659 -3.83 3.34 -42.59
C TYR A 659 -4.31 3.33 -44.05
N PHE A 660 -3.51 3.88 -44.98
CA PHE A 660 -3.78 3.85 -46.41
C PHE A 660 -3.25 2.57 -47.11
N GLY A 661 -2.73 1.62 -46.34
CA GLY A 661 -2.12 0.38 -46.80
C GLY A 661 -0.61 0.47 -46.98
N GLY A 662 0.06 -0.67 -46.73
CA GLY A 662 1.52 -0.80 -46.81
C GLY A 662 2.19 -0.80 -45.44
N ALA A 663 3.29 -1.53 -45.33
CA ALA A 663 4.06 -1.68 -44.11
C ALA A 663 4.92 -0.45 -43.82
N VAL A 664 5.04 -0.08 -42.54
CA VAL A 664 5.99 0.95 -42.09
C VAL A 664 7.37 0.32 -41.95
N ALA A 665 8.10 0.17 -43.05
CA ALA A 665 9.42 -0.46 -43.07
C ALA A 665 10.55 0.48 -42.57
N ASN A 666 11.57 -0.10 -41.91
CA ASN A 666 12.76 0.60 -41.39
C ASN A 666 12.44 1.78 -40.45
N ALA A 667 11.29 1.72 -39.75
CA ALA A 667 10.95 2.62 -38.65
C ALA A 667 11.76 2.27 -37.39
N SER A 668 12.07 3.28 -36.59
CA SER A 668 12.75 3.09 -35.30
C SER A 668 11.71 2.79 -34.21
N VAL A 669 11.89 1.70 -33.47
CA VAL A 669 10.95 1.27 -32.42
C VAL A 669 11.66 1.28 -31.08
N GLU A 670 11.39 2.26 -30.22
CA GLU A 670 11.83 2.22 -28.82
C GLU A 670 10.84 1.40 -28.00
N VAL A 671 11.31 0.35 -27.35
CA VAL A 671 10.48 -0.55 -26.54
C VAL A 671 10.86 -0.45 -25.08
N LEU A 672 9.87 -0.29 -24.21
CA LEU A 672 9.99 -0.32 -22.75
C LEU A 672 9.14 -1.46 -22.20
N VAL A 673 9.75 -2.36 -21.42
CA VAL A 673 9.07 -3.46 -20.75
C VAL A 673 9.02 -3.16 -19.25
N TYR A 674 7.82 -2.94 -18.73
CA TYR A 674 7.55 -2.72 -17.32
C TYR A 674 7.10 -4.04 -16.68
N GLN A 675 7.56 -4.33 -15.46
CA GLN A 675 7.14 -5.52 -14.71
C GLN A 675 6.25 -5.13 -13.54
N ASN A 676 5.08 -5.76 -13.42
CA ASN A 676 4.14 -5.59 -12.31
C ASN A 676 3.75 -6.93 -11.71
N PRO A 677 3.47 -7.01 -10.40
CA PRO A 677 2.90 -8.21 -9.81
C PRO A 677 1.49 -8.48 -10.38
N TYR A 678 1.19 -9.73 -10.68
CA TYR A 678 -0.09 -10.18 -11.21
C TYR A 678 -0.75 -11.17 -10.26
N TYR A 679 -2.06 -11.02 -10.02
CA TYR A 679 -2.83 -11.96 -9.21
C TYR A 679 -4.00 -12.47 -10.05
N GLN A 680 -4.00 -13.77 -10.38
CA GLN A 680 -5.06 -14.35 -11.17
C GLN A 680 -6.29 -14.59 -10.30
N TRP A 681 -7.40 -13.96 -10.67
CA TRP A 681 -8.67 -14.09 -9.98
C TRP A 681 -9.82 -14.17 -10.99
N TRP A 682 -10.81 -15.01 -10.69
CA TRP A 682 -12.05 -15.11 -11.45
C TRP A 682 -13.26 -14.96 -10.53
N PHE A 683 -14.24 -14.19 -11.00
CA PHE A 683 -15.59 -14.18 -10.44
C PHE A 683 -16.56 -14.56 -11.55
N PRO A 684 -17.63 -15.31 -11.25
CA PRO A 684 -18.71 -15.52 -12.20
C PRO A 684 -19.28 -14.16 -12.62
N GLU A 685 -19.40 -13.94 -13.93
CA GLU A 685 -20.03 -12.74 -14.45
C GLU A 685 -21.50 -12.74 -14.06
N HIS A 686 -22.01 -11.57 -13.66
CA HIS A 686 -23.45 -11.39 -13.49
C HIS A 686 -24.16 -11.55 -14.83
N GLU A 687 -25.44 -11.93 -14.80
CA GLU A 687 -26.30 -11.81 -15.98
C GLU A 687 -26.25 -10.35 -16.45
N TYR A 688 -26.02 -10.11 -17.75
CA TYR A 688 -25.80 -8.79 -18.34
C TYR A 688 -24.50 -8.09 -17.84
N PRO A 689 -23.31 -8.67 -18.06
CA PRO A 689 -22.05 -8.13 -17.55
C PRO A 689 -21.79 -6.67 -17.98
N TRP A 690 -22.19 -6.31 -19.20
CA TRP A 690 -22.13 -4.96 -19.75
C TRP A 690 -22.84 -3.89 -18.90
N PHE A 691 -23.81 -4.28 -18.07
CA PHE A 691 -24.53 -3.36 -17.17
C PHE A 691 -23.80 -3.14 -15.83
N TYR A 692 -22.98 -4.11 -15.41
CA TYR A 692 -22.29 -4.12 -14.11
C TYR A 692 -20.79 -3.83 -14.22
N GLU A 693 -20.23 -3.72 -15.44
CA GLU A 693 -18.82 -3.48 -15.70
C GLU A 693 -18.26 -2.29 -14.90
N ASP A 694 -19.01 -1.18 -14.80
CA ASP A 694 -18.58 0.04 -14.10
C ASP A 694 -18.54 -0.14 -12.57
N ILE A 695 -19.49 -0.91 -12.02
CA ILE A 695 -19.58 -1.23 -10.59
C ILE A 695 -18.47 -2.22 -10.20
N ASN A 696 -18.19 -3.19 -11.08
CA ASN A 696 -17.16 -4.20 -10.87
C ASN A 696 -15.74 -3.64 -11.04
N ARG A 697 -15.53 -2.66 -11.93
CA ARG A 697 -14.24 -1.97 -12.09
C ARG A 697 -13.79 -1.24 -10.82
N GLN A 698 -14.71 -0.64 -10.06
CA GLN A 698 -14.38 0.14 -8.85
C GLN A 698 -13.90 -0.70 -7.66
N ARG A 699 -14.18 -2.01 -7.63
CA ARG A 699 -13.70 -2.90 -6.55
C ARG A 699 -12.22 -3.26 -6.65
N TYR A 700 -11.59 -3.02 -7.78
CA TYR A 700 -10.17 -3.30 -7.98
C TYR A 700 -9.39 -1.99 -7.91
N GLY A 701 -9.10 -1.56 -6.68
CA GLY A 701 -8.05 -0.57 -6.45
C GLY A 701 -6.75 -1.12 -7.02
N TYR A 702 -6.40 -0.70 -8.23
CA TYR A 702 -5.14 -1.03 -8.87
C TYR A 702 -4.03 -0.34 -8.07
N TYR A 703 -3.48 -1.03 -7.07
CA TYR A 703 -2.33 -0.61 -6.26
C TYR A 703 -0.99 -0.78 -7.00
N GLY A 704 -1.01 -0.91 -8.33
CA GLY A 704 0.20 -0.99 -9.15
C GLY A 704 0.56 0.37 -9.71
N GLY A 705 1.67 0.94 -9.25
CA GLY A 705 2.36 1.98 -10.03
C GLY A 705 2.82 1.45 -11.39
N THR A 706 3.54 2.25 -12.17
CA THR A 706 3.98 1.90 -13.53
C THR A 706 4.87 0.64 -13.60
N GLY A 707 5.35 0.11 -12.47
CA GLY A 707 6.35 -0.97 -12.39
C GLY A 707 7.76 -0.50 -12.78
N PRO A 708 8.84 -1.16 -12.32
CA PRO A 708 10.17 -0.90 -12.85
C PRO A 708 10.28 -1.32 -14.32
N ILE A 709 11.07 -0.57 -15.09
CA ILE A 709 11.48 -0.97 -16.45
C ILE A 709 12.53 -2.06 -16.31
N ILE A 710 12.24 -3.27 -16.79
CA ILE A 710 13.17 -4.40 -16.77
C ILE A 710 13.94 -4.52 -18.09
N LYS A 711 13.44 -3.91 -19.17
CA LYS A 711 14.11 -3.90 -20.47
C LYS A 711 13.78 -2.62 -21.24
N ARG A 712 14.81 -2.00 -21.84
CA ARG A 712 14.71 -0.93 -22.83
C ARG A 712 15.54 -1.32 -24.04
N GLU A 713 14.96 -1.29 -25.23
CA GLU A 713 15.63 -1.69 -26.47
C GLU A 713 15.12 -0.86 -27.65
N THR A 714 16.01 -0.51 -28.59
CA THR A 714 15.64 0.15 -29.85
C THR A 714 15.76 -0.85 -30.99
N LEU A 715 14.63 -1.15 -31.62
CA LEU A 715 14.51 -2.08 -32.75
C LEU A 715 14.25 -1.32 -34.05
N LYS A 716 14.32 -2.04 -35.17
CA LYS A 716 13.85 -1.53 -36.47
C LYS A 716 12.80 -2.47 -37.04
N THR A 717 11.79 -1.90 -37.69
CA THR A 717 10.84 -2.69 -38.45
C THR A 717 11.48 -3.23 -39.73
N ASP A 718 11.16 -4.48 -40.08
CA ASP A 718 11.55 -5.11 -41.34
C ASP A 718 10.73 -4.60 -42.54
N GLU A 719 10.95 -5.16 -43.73
CA GLU A 719 10.21 -4.80 -44.96
C GLU A 719 8.69 -5.03 -44.85
N THR A 720 8.25 -5.85 -43.89
CA THR A 720 6.84 -6.14 -43.61
C THR A 720 6.28 -5.31 -42.45
N GLY A 721 7.06 -4.38 -41.90
CA GLY A 721 6.63 -3.50 -40.81
C GLY A 721 6.72 -4.15 -39.43
N LYS A 722 7.44 -5.27 -39.30
CA LYS A 722 7.54 -6.05 -38.05
C LYS A 722 8.85 -5.80 -37.32
N ALA A 723 8.77 -5.65 -36.00
CA ALA A 723 9.91 -5.71 -35.08
C ALA A 723 9.66 -6.79 -34.01
N LYS A 724 10.64 -7.68 -33.79
CA LYS A 724 10.55 -8.76 -32.81
C LYS A 724 11.26 -8.38 -31.52
N LEU A 725 10.54 -8.43 -30.41
CA LEU A 725 11.06 -8.28 -29.04
C LEU A 725 11.10 -9.66 -28.36
N THR A 726 12.15 -9.90 -27.58
CA THR A 726 12.23 -11.07 -26.68
C THR A 726 12.80 -10.65 -25.34
N PHE A 727 12.25 -11.14 -24.22
CA PHE A 727 12.80 -10.91 -22.89
C PHE A 727 12.58 -12.11 -21.96
N ASP A 728 13.48 -12.28 -21.00
CA ASP A 728 13.43 -13.41 -20.07
C ASP A 728 12.54 -13.13 -18.87
N THR A 729 11.95 -14.20 -18.33
CA THR A 729 11.15 -14.15 -17.10
C THR A 729 11.84 -14.97 -15.99
N PRO A 730 11.69 -14.58 -14.71
CA PRO A 730 12.34 -15.29 -13.62
C PRO A 730 11.74 -16.70 -13.45
N LYS A 731 12.58 -17.71 -13.23
CA LYS A 731 12.15 -19.13 -13.09
C LYS A 731 11.48 -19.44 -11.74
N ASP A 732 12.01 -18.90 -10.64
CA ASP A 732 11.61 -19.27 -9.28
C ASP A 732 10.98 -18.11 -8.48
N ALA A 733 10.25 -17.21 -9.16
CA ALA A 733 9.59 -16.14 -8.43
C ALA A 733 8.43 -16.69 -7.58
N GLY A 734 8.29 -16.18 -6.35
CA GLY A 734 7.19 -16.54 -5.46
C GLY A 734 5.82 -15.97 -5.88
N GLN A 735 5.74 -15.30 -7.03
CA GLN A 735 4.61 -14.48 -7.47
C GLN A 735 4.51 -14.50 -9.00
N ASP A 736 3.28 -14.39 -9.54
CA ASP A 736 3.01 -14.25 -10.97
C ASP A 736 3.22 -12.78 -11.42
N TYR A 737 3.54 -12.54 -12.69
CA TYR A 737 3.83 -11.20 -13.22
C TYR A 737 2.98 -10.82 -14.43
N GLU A 738 2.74 -9.52 -14.57
CA GLU A 738 2.21 -8.88 -15.78
C GLU A 738 3.27 -7.92 -16.31
N TYR A 739 3.60 -8.06 -17.59
CA TYR A 739 4.58 -7.23 -18.28
C TYR A 739 3.84 -6.28 -19.20
N ARG A 740 3.90 -4.98 -18.90
CA ARG A 740 3.37 -3.95 -19.79
C ARG A 740 4.46 -3.54 -20.78
N ILE A 741 4.17 -3.72 -22.06
CA ILE A 741 5.10 -3.43 -23.14
C ILE A 741 4.61 -2.15 -23.80
N GLU A 742 5.46 -1.13 -23.82
CA GLU A 742 5.23 0.12 -24.52
C GLU A 742 6.17 0.18 -25.72
N ALA A 743 5.62 0.37 -26.92
CA ALA A 743 6.38 0.50 -28.15
C ALA A 743 6.13 1.87 -28.76
N ARG A 744 7.20 2.65 -28.97
CA ARG A 744 7.20 3.97 -29.60
C ARG A 744 7.82 3.86 -30.97
N VAL A 745 7.00 3.94 -32.01
CA VAL A 745 7.42 3.75 -33.40
C VAL A 745 7.56 5.10 -34.07
N THR A 746 8.76 5.42 -34.53
CA THR A 746 9.06 6.63 -35.30
C THR A 746 9.32 6.27 -36.77
N ASP A 747 8.47 6.79 -37.66
CA ASP A 747 8.59 6.56 -39.10
C ASP A 747 9.50 7.60 -39.81
N ALA A 748 9.61 7.51 -41.13
CA ALA A 748 10.42 8.44 -41.94
C ALA A 748 9.94 9.89 -41.88
N SER A 749 8.67 10.14 -41.53
CA SER A 749 8.13 11.49 -41.31
C SER A 749 8.55 12.10 -39.97
N ARG A 750 9.29 11.34 -39.14
CA ARG A 750 9.71 11.67 -37.77
C ARG A 750 8.53 11.85 -36.81
N ARG A 751 7.44 11.13 -37.06
CA ARG A 751 6.29 11.08 -36.16
C ARG A 751 6.35 9.81 -35.33
N GLU A 752 6.09 9.98 -34.05
CA GLU A 752 6.04 8.88 -33.08
C GLU A 752 4.58 8.46 -32.86
N ILE A 753 4.32 7.16 -32.97
CA ILE A 753 3.08 6.53 -32.54
C ILE A 753 3.42 5.53 -31.43
N THR A 754 2.69 5.64 -30.32
CA THR A 754 2.88 4.79 -29.15
C THR A 754 1.75 3.79 -29.04
N ALA A 755 2.10 2.52 -28.86
CA ALA A 755 1.18 1.45 -28.50
C ALA A 755 1.61 0.81 -27.18
N SER A 756 0.65 0.25 -26.46
CA SER A 756 0.96 -0.58 -25.30
C SER A 756 0.04 -1.80 -25.23
N ASP A 757 0.59 -2.92 -24.75
CA ASP A 757 -0.16 -4.14 -24.44
C ASP A 757 0.47 -4.84 -23.24
N THR A 758 -0.24 -5.80 -22.67
CA THR A 758 0.19 -6.56 -21.49
C THR A 758 0.36 -8.03 -21.78
N VAL A 759 1.44 -8.62 -21.28
CA VAL A 759 1.67 -10.07 -21.30
C VAL A 759 1.69 -10.59 -19.88
N ARG A 760 0.87 -11.60 -19.59
CA ARG A 760 0.82 -12.24 -18.28
C ARG A 760 1.65 -13.51 -18.28
N VAL A 761 2.42 -13.69 -17.22
CA VAL A 761 3.30 -14.83 -17.03
C VAL A 761 3.08 -15.38 -15.63
N THR A 762 2.56 -16.60 -15.56
CA THR A 762 2.10 -17.22 -14.31
C THR A 762 2.95 -18.42 -13.90
N ARG A 763 2.94 -18.77 -12.62
CA ARG A 763 3.57 -20.01 -12.12
C ARG A 763 2.85 -21.27 -12.56
N GLN A 764 1.54 -21.17 -12.79
CA GLN A 764 0.66 -22.26 -13.18
C GLN A 764 0.15 -22.03 -14.60
N ARG A 765 -0.01 -23.09 -15.41
CA ARG A 765 -0.58 -22.95 -16.77
C ARG A 765 -2.05 -22.56 -16.77
N TYR A 766 -2.77 -22.96 -15.72
CA TYR A 766 -4.19 -22.65 -15.54
C TYR A 766 -4.56 -22.65 -14.05
N TYR A 767 -5.71 -22.09 -13.76
CA TYR A 767 -6.29 -21.96 -12.43
C TYR A 767 -7.70 -22.54 -12.47
N VAL A 768 -8.14 -23.17 -11.37
CA VAL A 768 -9.49 -23.73 -11.24
C VAL A 768 -10.21 -23.06 -10.08
N TYR A 769 -11.39 -22.53 -10.36
CA TYR A 769 -12.22 -21.81 -9.40
C TYR A 769 -13.48 -22.61 -9.07
N PRO A 770 -13.58 -23.20 -7.87
CA PRO A 770 -14.81 -23.80 -7.39
C PRO A 770 -15.76 -22.72 -6.86
N THR A 771 -17.03 -22.84 -7.22
CA THR A 771 -18.11 -21.94 -6.79
C THR A 771 -19.35 -22.75 -6.47
N SER A 772 -19.89 -22.61 -5.27
CA SER A 772 -21.17 -23.22 -4.90
C SER A 772 -22.31 -22.22 -5.14
N ASP A 773 -23.49 -22.73 -5.53
CA ASP A 773 -24.67 -21.89 -5.78
C ASP A 773 -25.11 -21.12 -4.52
N HIS A 774 -24.92 -21.73 -3.35
CA HIS A 774 -25.14 -21.16 -2.03
C HIS A 774 -23.96 -21.43 -1.09
N CYS A 775 -23.84 -20.66 -0.02
CA CYS A 775 -22.84 -20.87 1.05
C CYS A 775 -23.40 -21.64 2.26
N LEU A 776 -24.72 -21.82 2.34
CA LEU A 776 -25.40 -22.51 3.43
C LEU A 776 -26.48 -23.42 2.86
N TYR A 777 -26.49 -24.68 3.28
CA TYR A 777 -27.43 -25.72 2.86
C TYR A 777 -27.96 -26.45 4.09
N ARG A 778 -29.16 -27.02 4.00
CA ARG A 778 -29.64 -27.99 4.98
C ARG A 778 -29.03 -29.37 4.68
N PRO A 779 -28.83 -30.22 5.71
CA PRO A 779 -28.53 -31.63 5.46
C PRO A 779 -29.56 -32.23 4.50
N GLN A 780 -29.10 -33.11 3.61
CA GLN A 780 -29.87 -33.72 2.50
C GLN A 780 -30.20 -32.80 1.32
N ASP A 781 -29.87 -31.50 1.37
CA ASP A 781 -30.00 -30.64 0.18
C ASP A 781 -29.03 -31.07 -0.91
N LYS A 782 -29.41 -30.88 -2.18
CA LYS A 782 -28.49 -31.08 -3.29
C LYS A 782 -27.53 -29.88 -3.38
N VAL A 783 -26.23 -30.13 -3.24
CA VAL A 783 -25.19 -29.12 -3.42
C VAL A 783 -24.59 -29.28 -4.82
N THR A 784 -24.65 -28.21 -5.61
CA THR A 784 -23.94 -28.10 -6.89
C THR A 784 -22.68 -27.27 -6.67
N VAL A 785 -21.53 -27.81 -7.10
CA VAL A 785 -20.28 -27.07 -7.16
C VAL A 785 -19.88 -26.93 -8.62
N ASN A 786 -19.81 -25.69 -9.08
CA ASN A 786 -19.38 -25.33 -10.43
C ASN A 786 -17.89 -25.02 -10.41
N PHE A 787 -17.16 -25.57 -11.35
CA PHE A 787 -15.73 -25.34 -11.55
C PHE A 787 -15.52 -24.56 -12.83
N LYS A 788 -14.67 -23.52 -12.77
CA LYS A 788 -14.19 -22.80 -13.94
C LYS A 788 -12.67 -22.91 -14.04
N SER A 789 -12.15 -23.44 -15.14
CA SER A 789 -10.72 -23.54 -15.42
C SER A 789 -10.29 -22.61 -16.54
N ILE A 790 -9.34 -21.73 -16.25
CA ILE A 790 -8.84 -20.69 -17.17
C ILE A 790 -7.33 -20.50 -17.05
N ASP A 791 -6.68 -20.10 -18.15
CA ASP A 791 -5.28 -19.69 -18.16
C ASP A 791 -5.07 -18.22 -17.71
N ALA A 792 -3.82 -17.74 -17.75
CA ALA A 792 -3.47 -16.35 -17.43
C ALA A 792 -4.18 -15.30 -18.32
N ASN A 793 -4.50 -15.66 -19.56
CA ASN A 793 -5.21 -14.83 -20.53
C ASN A 793 -6.73 -14.91 -20.37
N ARG A 794 -7.23 -15.59 -19.33
CA ARG A 794 -8.66 -15.90 -19.07
C ARG A 794 -9.30 -16.75 -20.16
N GLN A 795 -8.50 -17.48 -20.93
CA GLN A 795 -9.01 -18.41 -21.93
C GLN A 795 -9.38 -19.73 -21.24
N PRO A 796 -10.50 -20.35 -21.63
CA PRO A 796 -10.89 -21.64 -21.08
C PRO A 796 -9.87 -22.75 -21.34
N VAL A 797 -9.55 -23.49 -20.28
CA VAL A 797 -8.64 -24.65 -20.33
C VAL A 797 -9.42 -25.90 -19.95
N GLN A 798 -9.45 -26.90 -20.83
CA GLN A 798 -9.95 -28.22 -20.44
C GLN A 798 -8.92 -28.90 -19.53
N ALA A 799 -9.31 -29.14 -18.28
CA ALA A 799 -8.46 -29.72 -17.24
C ALA A 799 -9.16 -30.92 -16.60
N GLU A 800 -8.36 -31.91 -16.22
CA GLU A 800 -8.82 -33.04 -15.40
C GLU A 800 -8.11 -32.98 -14.06
N GLY A 801 -8.88 -33.12 -12.98
CA GLY A 801 -8.38 -33.04 -11.63
C GLY A 801 -9.22 -33.83 -10.65
N THR A 802 -8.64 -34.07 -9.49
CA THR A 802 -9.30 -34.75 -8.38
C THR A 802 -9.98 -33.70 -7.50
N VAL A 803 -11.30 -33.81 -7.39
CA VAL A 803 -12.08 -33.04 -6.43
C VAL A 803 -12.21 -33.85 -5.16
N LYS A 804 -11.74 -33.28 -4.05
CA LYS A 804 -11.88 -33.82 -2.70
C LYS A 804 -12.83 -32.95 -1.89
N ILE A 805 -13.87 -33.56 -1.35
CA ILE A 805 -14.84 -32.95 -0.44
C ILE A 805 -14.59 -33.52 0.95
N THR A 806 -14.26 -32.64 1.90
CA THR A 806 -14.11 -33.00 3.32
C THR A 806 -15.16 -32.29 4.14
N ARG A 807 -15.56 -32.91 5.25
CA ARG A 807 -16.40 -32.28 6.28
C ARG A 807 -15.58 -32.14 7.56
N ASP A 808 -15.49 -30.90 8.02
CA ASP A 808 -14.98 -30.55 9.34
C ASP A 808 -16.18 -30.44 10.28
N TYR A 809 -16.23 -31.26 11.33
CA TYR A 809 -17.33 -31.27 12.30
C TYR A 809 -16.79 -31.35 13.73
N TRP A 810 -17.55 -30.76 14.66
CA TRP A 810 -17.19 -30.79 16.07
C TRP A 810 -17.47 -32.18 16.65
N TYR A 811 -16.50 -32.75 17.38
CA TYR A 811 -16.64 -34.07 17.97
C TYR A 811 -16.23 -34.06 19.44
N GLU A 812 -17.06 -34.72 20.25
CA GLU A 812 -16.87 -34.83 21.70
C GLU A 812 -16.94 -36.28 22.16
N ILE A 813 -16.15 -36.60 23.19
CA ILE A 813 -16.21 -37.85 23.93
C ILE A 813 -16.34 -37.50 25.40
N TRP A 814 -17.43 -37.95 26.01
CA TRP A 814 -17.68 -37.83 27.44
C TRP A 814 -17.52 -39.20 28.12
N LEU A 815 -17.18 -39.22 29.38
CA LEU A 815 -17.23 -40.39 30.25
C LEU A 815 -18.46 -40.26 31.13
N ASP A 816 -19.32 -41.27 31.14
CA ASP A 816 -20.45 -41.35 32.06
C ASP A 816 -19.97 -41.59 33.52
N PRO A 817 -20.86 -41.53 34.53
CA PRO A 817 -20.51 -41.77 35.94
C PRO A 817 -19.88 -43.14 36.21
N LYS A 818 -20.06 -44.11 35.30
CA LYS A 818 -19.51 -45.46 35.36
C LYS A 818 -18.21 -45.60 34.56
N GLY A 819 -17.69 -44.51 33.98
CA GLY A 819 -16.48 -44.47 33.17
C GLY A 819 -16.65 -44.98 31.73
N LYS A 820 -17.88 -45.16 31.25
CA LYS A 820 -18.16 -45.54 29.85
C LYS A 820 -18.03 -44.32 28.95
N GLU A 821 -17.35 -44.48 27.82
CA GLU A 821 -17.33 -43.44 26.78
C GLU A 821 -18.71 -43.28 26.11
N VAL A 822 -19.17 -42.05 26.06
CA VAL A 822 -20.37 -41.59 25.37
C VAL A 822 -19.96 -40.58 24.30
N LYS A 823 -20.26 -40.90 23.04
CA LYS A 823 -19.84 -40.15 21.85
C LYS A 823 -20.79 -40.43 20.68
N GLY A 824 -20.70 -39.66 19.60
CA GLY A 824 -21.51 -39.86 18.39
C GLY A 824 -23.01 -39.74 18.66
N GLU A 825 -23.84 -40.63 18.10
CA GLU A 825 -25.30 -40.57 18.24
C GLU A 825 -25.80 -40.72 19.68
N GLU A 826 -25.09 -41.50 20.52
CA GLU A 826 -25.46 -41.67 21.93
C GLU A 826 -25.36 -40.32 22.66
N LEU A 827 -24.27 -39.59 22.41
CA LEU A 827 -24.06 -38.26 22.95
C LEU A 827 -25.06 -37.25 22.36
N ALA A 828 -25.28 -37.27 21.04
CA ALA A 828 -26.18 -36.35 20.36
C ALA A 828 -27.63 -36.45 20.89
N LYS A 829 -28.14 -37.67 21.09
CA LYS A 829 -29.48 -37.89 21.67
C LYS A 829 -29.59 -37.40 23.11
N MET A 830 -28.50 -37.43 23.86
CA MET A 830 -28.46 -36.87 25.20
C MET A 830 -28.43 -35.34 25.16
N GLN A 831 -27.69 -34.75 24.21
CA GLN A 831 -27.57 -33.31 23.96
C GLN A 831 -28.83 -32.64 23.38
N GLU A 832 -29.80 -33.41 22.87
CA GLU A 832 -31.15 -32.89 22.55
C GLU A 832 -31.90 -32.40 23.81
N LYS A 833 -31.47 -32.86 24.99
CA LYS A 833 -31.91 -32.40 26.30
C LYS A 833 -30.75 -31.66 26.98
N VAL A 834 -30.99 -31.14 28.19
CA VAL A 834 -29.90 -30.61 29.02
C VAL A 834 -28.87 -31.74 29.24
N PHE A 835 -27.67 -31.58 28.68
CA PHE A 835 -26.56 -32.52 28.79
C PHE A 835 -25.28 -31.77 29.22
N PRO A 836 -24.55 -32.26 30.23
CA PRO A 836 -24.86 -33.41 31.09
C PRO A 836 -26.22 -33.27 31.83
N PRO A 837 -26.87 -34.38 32.23
CA PRO A 837 -28.15 -34.33 32.95
C PRO A 837 -28.05 -33.44 34.19
N ALA A 838 -29.06 -32.58 34.39
CA ALA A 838 -29.08 -31.63 35.49
C ALA A 838 -29.00 -32.37 36.85
N GLY A 839 -28.02 -31.98 37.69
CA GLY A 839 -27.70 -32.63 38.96
C GLY A 839 -26.66 -33.76 38.89
N GLU A 840 -26.21 -34.16 37.70
CA GLU A 840 -25.14 -35.15 37.49
C GLU A 840 -23.89 -34.53 36.83
N GLU A 841 -23.77 -33.20 36.75
CA GLU A 841 -22.77 -32.52 35.91
C GLU A 841 -21.32 -32.81 36.33
N THR A 842 -21.10 -33.13 37.61
CA THR A 842 -19.78 -33.47 38.16
C THR A 842 -19.40 -34.93 37.94
N GLU A 843 -20.38 -35.79 37.65
CA GLU A 843 -20.17 -37.22 37.44
C GLU A 843 -19.77 -37.54 36.00
N TRP A 844 -20.15 -36.70 35.04
CA TRP A 844 -19.78 -36.79 33.63
C TRP A 844 -18.47 -36.05 33.34
N LYS A 845 -17.48 -36.71 32.73
CA LYS A 845 -16.15 -36.11 32.43
C LYS A 845 -15.89 -36.01 30.93
N LEU A 846 -15.61 -34.81 30.42
CA LEU A 846 -15.18 -34.62 29.05
C LEU A 846 -13.78 -35.25 28.85
N LYS A 847 -13.70 -36.26 27.99
CA LYS A 847 -12.45 -36.93 27.60
C LYS A 847 -11.78 -36.28 26.40
N PHE A 848 -12.55 -35.80 25.43
CA PHE A 848 -12.04 -35.19 24.20
C PHE A 848 -13.05 -34.17 23.65
N ARG A 849 -12.57 -33.03 23.15
CA ARG A 849 -13.32 -32.10 22.28
C ARG A 849 -12.41 -31.56 21.19
N GLY A 850 -12.92 -31.41 19.96
CA GLY A 850 -12.20 -30.78 18.87
C GLY A 850 -12.83 -31.07 17.51
N TYR A 851 -12.37 -30.39 16.47
CA TYR A 851 -12.78 -30.71 15.11
C TYR A 851 -12.18 -32.03 14.65
N GLN A 852 -13.04 -32.88 14.09
CA GLN A 852 -12.66 -34.05 13.33
C GLN A 852 -12.95 -33.79 11.85
N HIS A 853 -12.27 -34.55 10.99
CA HIS A 853 -12.33 -34.37 9.55
C HIS A 853 -12.65 -35.71 8.90
N ASP A 854 -13.75 -35.77 8.17
CA ASP A 854 -14.07 -36.93 7.34
C ASP A 854 -13.91 -36.56 5.86
N GLU A 855 -13.31 -37.46 5.09
CA GLU A 855 -13.33 -37.38 3.63
C GLU A 855 -14.62 -38.02 3.12
N LEU A 856 -15.42 -37.25 2.40
CA LEU A 856 -16.75 -37.68 1.94
C LEU A 856 -16.73 -38.16 0.50
N LEU A 857 -16.01 -37.45 -0.35
CA LEU A 857 -15.97 -37.72 -1.77
C LEU A 857 -14.62 -37.34 -2.33
N THR A 858 -14.00 -38.27 -3.03
CA THR A 858 -12.84 -38.03 -3.89
C THR A 858 -13.18 -38.53 -5.27
N ARG A 859 -13.22 -37.62 -6.26
CA ARG A 859 -13.68 -37.95 -7.62
C ARG A 859 -12.86 -37.20 -8.67
N SER A 860 -12.51 -37.89 -9.76
CA SER A 860 -11.98 -37.21 -10.95
C SER A 860 -13.09 -36.43 -11.65
N VAL A 861 -12.84 -35.15 -11.89
CA VAL A 861 -13.72 -34.24 -12.62
C VAL A 861 -12.93 -33.67 -13.79
N LYS A 862 -13.55 -33.63 -14.96
CA LYS A 862 -12.97 -33.05 -16.17
C LYS A 862 -13.83 -31.88 -16.63
N THR A 863 -13.21 -30.75 -16.88
CA THR A 863 -13.87 -29.57 -17.44
C THR A 863 -14.07 -29.72 -18.95
N ASP A 864 -15.11 -29.09 -19.47
CA ASP A 864 -15.44 -29.11 -20.90
C ASP A 864 -14.55 -28.15 -21.72
N ILE A 865 -14.90 -27.94 -22.99
CA ILE A 865 -14.17 -27.02 -23.87
C ILE A 865 -14.25 -25.54 -23.44
N ASN A 866 -15.25 -25.20 -22.62
CA ASN A 866 -15.44 -23.89 -22.01
C ASN A 866 -14.81 -23.82 -20.61
N GLY A 867 -14.04 -24.84 -20.22
CA GLY A 867 -13.41 -24.92 -18.91
C GLY A 867 -14.42 -25.05 -17.79
N GLU A 868 -15.61 -25.58 -18.06
CA GLU A 868 -16.69 -25.70 -17.09
C GLU A 868 -16.91 -27.15 -16.68
N ALA A 869 -17.15 -27.38 -15.39
CA ALA A 869 -17.66 -28.64 -14.87
C ALA A 869 -18.61 -28.39 -13.71
N ALA A 870 -19.50 -29.34 -13.46
CA ALA A 870 -20.33 -29.35 -12.26
C ALA A 870 -20.19 -30.68 -11.54
N LEU A 871 -20.04 -30.62 -10.22
CA LEU A 871 -20.10 -31.78 -9.34
C LEU A 871 -21.28 -31.60 -8.39
N ASN A 872 -22.14 -32.61 -8.33
CA ASN A 872 -23.23 -32.66 -7.37
C ASN A 872 -22.86 -33.62 -6.24
N PHE A 873 -23.15 -33.21 -5.01
CA PHE A 873 -23.13 -34.10 -3.85
C PHE A 873 -24.24 -33.72 -2.88
N THR A 874 -24.55 -34.62 -1.95
CA THR A 874 -25.57 -34.41 -0.93
C THR A 874 -24.91 -34.55 0.44
N PRO A 875 -24.83 -33.49 1.25
CA PRO A 875 -24.29 -33.55 2.59
C PRO A 875 -25.27 -34.32 3.49
N GLU A 876 -24.86 -35.47 4.03
CA GLU A 876 -25.75 -36.27 4.85
C GLU A 876 -26.03 -35.66 6.23
N ARG A 877 -25.09 -34.86 6.73
CA ARG A 877 -25.13 -34.25 8.07
C ARG A 877 -24.68 -32.79 8.04
N ASP A 878 -24.90 -32.08 9.12
CA ASP A 878 -24.36 -30.74 9.36
C ASP A 878 -22.83 -30.76 9.53
N GLY A 879 -22.20 -29.60 9.30
CA GLY A 879 -20.75 -29.42 9.39
C GLY A 879 -20.22 -28.39 8.38
N TYR A 880 -18.93 -28.11 8.45
CA TYR A 880 -18.24 -27.24 7.49
C TYR A 880 -17.68 -28.09 6.36
N TYR A 881 -18.15 -27.86 5.15
CA TYR A 881 -17.72 -28.62 3.98
C TYR A 881 -16.66 -27.84 3.21
N ARG A 882 -15.52 -28.50 2.93
CA ARG A 882 -14.44 -27.95 2.10
C ARG A 882 -14.39 -28.72 0.80
N ILE A 883 -14.40 -28.00 -0.31
CA ILE A 883 -14.23 -28.57 -1.65
C ILE A 883 -12.88 -28.10 -2.18
N ALA A 884 -12.00 -29.06 -2.47
CA ALA A 884 -10.67 -28.79 -3.00
C ALA A 884 -10.52 -29.48 -4.35
N TRP A 885 -10.04 -28.74 -5.35
CA TRP A 885 -9.57 -29.30 -6.62
C TRP A 885 -8.05 -29.45 -6.57
N SER A 886 -7.53 -30.61 -6.95
CA SER A 886 -6.11 -30.83 -7.21
C SER A 886 -5.90 -31.42 -8.60
N SER A 887 -4.96 -30.88 -9.35
CA SER A 887 -4.55 -31.43 -10.63
C SER A 887 -3.04 -31.31 -10.78
N GLU A 888 -2.44 -32.26 -11.49
CA GLU A 888 -1.03 -32.18 -11.86
C GLU A 888 -0.94 -31.33 -13.14
N ASP A 889 -0.07 -30.32 -13.10
CA ASP A 889 0.31 -29.56 -14.30
C ASP A 889 1.28 -30.43 -15.12
N LYS A 890 0.73 -31.37 -15.91
CA LYS A 890 1.52 -32.27 -16.76
C LYS A 890 1.85 -31.60 -18.08
N LEU A 891 3.15 -31.56 -18.37
CA LEU A 891 3.76 -31.18 -19.66
C LEU A 891 3.20 -31.95 -20.85
#